data_AF-A0A812JYZ1-F1
#
_entry.id   AF-A0A812JYZ1-F1
#
_cell.length_a   1.000
_cell.length_b   1.000
_cell.length_c   1.000
_cell.angle_alpha   90.00
_cell.angle_beta   90.00
_cell.angle_gamma   90.00
#
_symmetry.space_group_name_H-M   'P 1'
#
loop_
_entity.id
_entity.type
_entity.pdbx_description
1 polymer ?
#
loop_
_entity_poly.entity_id
_entity_poly.type
_entity_poly.pdbx_seq_one_letter_code
_entity_poly.pdbx_strand_id
1 'polypeptide(L)'
;MANENENQNDAVHAGSTTNAETSAAKFMVDVVPWEGVRKQLPKKLTAAKLMHKTQPLQINKDAKEKEITTYKAPWEAESAAASFATTGMYEASGLALWLRTALFDVGGGTAHHGHIEQRDPGDIPVATLYRFMESFFSRTAVLKSNVTRGAKKIKDRERLTWPSSVMVVGVEDGKKQCDPPFEASLTLAGGHFVLWSWFLALYEALKKNVQASDQHWLTLLWEAGCTVTIQARVCDSAESWAISRHQASEALKASADSSLSDTFLDFTLLIKQLKVEQVGDGKRHNLKFNGSEYNAAMHGAAQALQGLMGPGCRFPAAIRNLEMAYGRDVLSNSYAKLRRLASLCKGCDPTATWLVESFHLALNLKLTTTAKATEAWLDRDRRHNTAGYWPCQLVVRELFDSCKGLLGKLPETDAQAAVNEMAELLDPMTVWKKYLLPSKEAEGSNMVAEEDDEEVPAELEQATALQALKAKYNRATGCVFEFLLDLARGKYFADLKDLAKLSSDGTSVGKHVQDAVAASSKEKEGLSHMLKTLTVVIQSFDVTAKSVSLSAHLAAPAPSFMSSLGSGGAQDEAANMERERVWRQVQAERKKIVGFGFAKSFPSTTEQFQEAFRGSGKVFAFNGSLNAAHRLVVASADLMAESEAEPWLNPSMVDKELWKNVCDFVATSASGACDFGVTLDGRLREEDVFFSLSQTEQAWIIYEGGCPARAGRSRRVFMGSRKVETMCVRMPTARTRIKVQQRESFCTTGESTTFQTTWSGVKFRQSAELPLITKVAKQCVLDVAVVPEPPEDWTDKHGPDMPIYWQESKSIAFWTSFIDEMKVHAIMDLSPGSGALLEAALSRGILYYGLCRNRSHMNWLQGIADRATCGLIATEGSSLHSSDLASDIKKHFPDVLLEMNPADDVEEDPWEPELEA
;
A
#
# COMPACT_ATOMS: atom_id res chain seq x y z
N MET A 1 -32.85 -40.95 -12.70
CA MET A 1 -31.50 -41.56 -12.54
C MET A 1 -30.55 -40.38 -12.50
N ALA A 2 -30.12 -40.05 -11.28
CA ALA A 2 -29.56 -38.75 -10.94
C ALA A 2 -28.02 -38.77 -10.94
N ASN A 3 -27.47 -37.71 -11.54
CA ASN A 3 -26.33 -36.88 -11.14
C ASN A 3 -25.03 -37.54 -10.65
N GLU A 4 -24.01 -37.51 -11.51
CA GLU A 4 -22.62 -37.28 -11.13
C GLU A 4 -22.15 -36.02 -11.87
N ASN A 5 -22.16 -34.88 -11.15
CA ASN A 5 -21.57 -33.63 -11.59
C ASN A 5 -21.15 -32.84 -10.33
N GLU A 6 -20.09 -33.28 -9.69
CA GLU A 6 -19.41 -32.56 -8.60
C GLU A 6 -17.90 -32.80 -8.70
N ASN A 7 -17.14 -31.74 -8.39
CA ASN A 7 -15.66 -31.64 -8.31
C ASN A 7 -14.87 -31.22 -9.57
N GLN A 8 -15.27 -30.11 -10.21
CA GLN A 8 -14.37 -29.40 -11.12
C GLN A 8 -14.28 -27.86 -10.93
N ASN A 9 -14.79 -27.30 -9.82
CA ASN A 9 -14.86 -25.84 -9.62
C ASN A 9 -14.01 -25.23 -8.48
N ASP A 10 -13.16 -25.98 -7.77
CA ASP A 10 -12.37 -25.41 -6.66
C ASP A 10 -10.96 -24.91 -7.04
N ALA A 11 -10.62 -24.81 -8.32
CA ALA A 11 -9.24 -24.57 -8.77
C ALA A 11 -8.92 -23.15 -9.26
N VAL A 12 -9.82 -22.16 -9.13
CA VAL A 12 -9.57 -20.77 -9.62
C VAL A 12 -9.50 -19.72 -8.50
N HIS A 13 -9.66 -20.08 -7.22
CA HIS A 13 -9.68 -19.11 -6.11
C HIS A 13 -8.43 -19.02 -5.21
N ALA A 14 -7.31 -19.63 -5.59
CA ALA A 14 -6.05 -19.48 -4.84
C ALA A 14 -5.17 -18.28 -5.26
N GLY A 15 -5.71 -17.33 -6.05
CA GLY A 15 -5.00 -16.12 -6.50
C GLY A 15 -5.50 -14.80 -5.90
N SER A 16 -6.48 -14.84 -5.01
CA SER A 16 -7.17 -13.63 -4.52
C SER A 16 -7.42 -13.69 -3.01
N THR A 17 -6.34 -13.74 -2.23
CA THR A 17 -6.34 -13.29 -0.82
C THR A 17 -4.93 -12.89 -0.45
N THR A 18 -4.76 -11.64 -0.03
CA THR A 18 -3.57 -11.09 0.61
C THR A 18 -3.29 -11.83 1.93
N ASN A 19 -2.64 -12.99 1.87
CA ASN A 19 -2.15 -13.73 3.04
C ASN A 19 -0.83 -13.14 3.58
N ALA A 20 -0.81 -11.84 3.89
CA ALA A 20 0.37 -11.18 4.45
C ALA A 20 0.69 -11.64 5.89
N GLU A 21 -0.30 -12.14 6.64
CA GLU A 21 -0.15 -12.49 8.06
C GLU A 21 -0.08 -14.00 8.35
N THR A 22 -0.21 -14.86 7.32
CA THR A 22 -0.24 -16.32 7.54
C THR A 22 1.15 -16.85 7.84
N SER A 23 1.25 -17.58 8.95
CA SER A 23 2.41 -18.37 9.38
C SER A 23 2.85 -19.35 8.29
N ALA A 24 4.12 -19.30 7.89
CA ALA A 24 4.72 -20.28 6.97
C ALA A 24 4.76 -21.67 7.60
N ALA A 25 5.06 -21.76 8.90
CA ALA A 25 5.05 -23.03 9.62
C ALA A 25 3.67 -23.69 9.58
N LYS A 26 2.62 -22.93 9.91
CA LYS A 26 1.23 -23.39 9.83
C LYS A 26 0.84 -23.78 8.41
N PHE A 27 1.19 -22.96 7.41
CA PHE A 27 0.92 -23.24 6.01
C PHE A 27 1.57 -24.54 5.53
N MET A 28 2.83 -24.78 5.91
CA MET A 28 3.54 -26.00 5.55
C MET A 28 2.93 -27.25 6.19
N VAL A 29 2.32 -27.14 7.38
CA VAL A 29 1.59 -28.24 8.02
C VAL A 29 0.22 -28.46 7.39
N ASP A 30 -0.55 -27.38 7.20
CA ASP A 30 -1.97 -27.44 6.82
C ASP A 30 -2.18 -27.66 5.32
N VAL A 31 -1.26 -27.18 4.46
CA VAL A 31 -1.47 -27.09 2.99
C VAL A 31 -0.52 -27.97 2.17
N VAL A 32 0.69 -28.23 2.68
CA VAL A 32 1.75 -28.97 1.95
C VAL A 32 1.90 -30.37 2.56
N PRO A 33 1.04 -31.35 2.21
CA PRO A 33 1.10 -32.68 2.81
C PRO A 33 2.38 -33.41 2.39
N TRP A 34 3.30 -33.51 3.34
CA TRP A 34 4.61 -34.14 3.17
C TRP A 34 4.53 -35.55 2.59
N GLU A 35 3.58 -36.32 3.08
CA GLU A 35 3.38 -37.69 2.65
C GLU A 35 2.87 -37.78 1.19
N GLY A 36 2.15 -36.75 0.73
CA GLY A 36 1.73 -36.61 -0.67
C GLY A 36 2.92 -36.34 -1.60
N VAL A 37 3.80 -35.40 -1.23
CA VAL A 37 5.04 -35.09 -1.99
C VAL A 37 5.92 -36.34 -2.12
N ARG A 38 6.13 -37.09 -1.02
CA ARG A 38 6.90 -38.35 -1.03
C ARG A 38 6.31 -39.41 -1.96
N LYS A 39 4.98 -39.58 -1.97
CA LYS A 39 4.30 -40.61 -2.75
C LYS A 39 4.27 -40.31 -4.26
N GLN A 40 4.35 -39.04 -4.64
CA GLN A 40 4.17 -38.57 -6.02
C GLN A 40 5.48 -38.37 -6.82
N LEU A 41 6.65 -38.55 -6.20
CA LEU A 41 7.93 -38.43 -6.91
C LEU A 41 8.06 -39.47 -8.06
N PRO A 42 8.63 -39.08 -9.23
CA PRO A 42 8.77 -39.94 -10.40
C PRO A 42 9.46 -41.29 -10.15
N LYS A 43 9.02 -42.35 -10.83
CA LYS A 43 9.60 -43.71 -10.73
C LYS A 43 11.08 -43.81 -11.15
N LYS A 44 11.63 -42.88 -11.93
CA LYS A 44 13.09 -42.83 -12.23
C LYS A 44 13.92 -42.32 -11.05
N LEU A 45 13.29 -41.64 -10.10
CA LEU A 45 13.83 -41.27 -8.80
C LEU A 45 13.45 -42.34 -7.77
N THR A 46 13.41 -43.64 -8.14
CA THR A 46 12.89 -44.74 -7.30
C THR A 46 13.69 -44.99 -6.02
N ALA A 47 14.94 -44.54 -5.95
CA ALA A 47 15.70 -44.42 -4.70
C ALA A 47 15.01 -43.49 -3.68
N ALA A 48 14.11 -42.62 -4.15
CA ALA A 48 13.31 -41.72 -3.32
C ALA A 48 12.10 -42.38 -2.63
N LYS A 49 11.95 -43.72 -2.68
CA LYS A 49 11.08 -44.44 -1.72
C LYS A 49 11.86 -44.89 -0.47
N LEU A 50 13.19 -44.89 -0.55
CA LEU A 50 14.16 -45.14 0.54
C LEU A 50 15.03 -43.89 0.77
N MET A 51 14.44 -42.70 0.64
CA MET A 51 15.11 -41.40 0.36
C MET A 51 16.39 -41.10 1.14
N HIS A 52 16.42 -41.36 2.44
CA HIS A 52 17.57 -41.10 3.31
C HIS A 52 18.80 -41.94 2.92
N LYS A 53 18.60 -43.09 2.25
CA LYS A 53 19.65 -44.01 1.75
C LYS A 53 20.22 -43.63 0.40
N THR A 54 19.69 -42.59 -0.26
CA THR A 54 20.27 -42.08 -1.50
C THR A 54 21.65 -41.51 -1.19
N GLN A 55 22.67 -41.90 -1.94
CA GLN A 55 23.97 -41.24 -1.77
C GLN A 55 23.89 -39.80 -2.30
N PRO A 56 24.54 -38.83 -1.62
CA PRO A 56 24.76 -37.52 -2.19
C PRO A 56 25.45 -37.64 -3.56
N LEU A 57 25.27 -36.63 -4.41
CA LEU A 57 25.95 -36.63 -5.70
C LEU A 57 27.46 -36.66 -5.49
N GLN A 58 28.18 -37.33 -6.40
CA GLN A 58 29.64 -37.40 -6.34
C GLN A 58 30.28 -36.34 -7.25
N ILE A 59 31.51 -35.94 -6.92
CA ILE A 59 32.36 -35.20 -7.84
C ILE A 59 32.84 -36.19 -8.89
N ASN A 60 32.45 -36.01 -10.16
CA ASN A 60 32.92 -36.88 -11.23
C ASN A 60 33.43 -36.03 -12.40
N LYS A 61 34.76 -36.08 -12.62
CA LYS A 61 35.44 -35.38 -13.72
C LYS A 61 35.13 -35.98 -15.10
N ASP A 62 34.64 -37.22 -15.13
CA ASP A 62 34.35 -38.00 -16.34
C ASP A 62 32.85 -38.19 -16.61
N ALA A 63 31.98 -37.49 -15.87
CA ALA A 63 30.53 -37.64 -15.96
C ALA A 63 30.00 -37.49 -17.41
N LYS A 64 29.12 -38.39 -17.84
CA LYS A 64 28.44 -38.32 -19.16
C LYS A 64 27.40 -37.18 -19.20
N GLU A 65 26.96 -36.79 -20.40
CA GLU A 65 26.04 -35.66 -20.65
C GLU A 65 24.71 -35.71 -19.87
N LYS A 66 24.32 -36.90 -19.37
CA LYS A 66 23.11 -37.12 -18.56
C LYS A 66 23.40 -37.46 -17.09
N GLU A 67 24.66 -37.47 -16.68
CA GLU A 67 25.06 -37.82 -15.32
C GLU A 67 25.11 -36.59 -14.42
N ILE A 68 24.65 -36.76 -13.19
CA ILE A 68 24.44 -35.71 -12.21
C ILE A 68 25.70 -35.62 -11.31
N THR A 69 26.24 -34.42 -11.08
CA THR A 69 27.49 -34.22 -10.33
C THR A 69 27.41 -33.02 -9.37
N THR A 70 28.27 -33.02 -8.34
CA THR A 70 28.42 -31.93 -7.36
C THR A 70 29.82 -31.32 -7.40
N TYR A 71 30.00 -30.14 -6.81
CA TYR A 71 31.31 -29.50 -6.61
C TYR A 71 31.90 -29.75 -5.22
N LYS A 72 31.17 -30.42 -4.32
CA LYS A 72 31.63 -30.78 -2.96
C LYS A 72 31.71 -32.28 -2.77
N ALA A 73 32.68 -32.75 -2.00
CA ALA A 73 32.82 -34.17 -1.72
C ALA A 73 31.56 -34.69 -0.98
N PRO A 74 31.08 -35.91 -1.29
CA PRO A 74 29.97 -36.50 -0.56
C PRO A 74 30.36 -36.77 0.90
N TRP A 75 29.36 -36.85 1.77
CA TRP A 75 29.58 -37.22 3.17
C TRP A 75 30.17 -38.63 3.29
N GLU A 76 31.33 -38.75 3.95
CA GLU A 76 32.01 -40.01 4.21
C GLU A 76 32.18 -40.21 5.71
N ALA A 77 31.73 -41.37 6.23
CA ALA A 77 31.71 -41.63 7.67
C ALA A 77 33.10 -41.62 8.33
N GLU A 78 34.11 -42.21 7.67
CA GLU A 78 35.48 -42.24 8.18
C GLU A 78 36.09 -40.83 8.23
N SER A 79 35.92 -40.06 7.15
CA SER A 79 36.35 -38.67 7.04
C SER A 79 35.63 -37.77 8.05
N ALA A 80 34.34 -37.99 8.27
CA ALA A 80 33.54 -37.31 9.29
C ALA A 80 34.03 -37.64 10.70
N ALA A 81 34.21 -38.92 11.02
CA ALA A 81 34.69 -39.36 12.33
C ALA A 81 36.10 -38.81 12.64
N ALA A 82 37.00 -38.81 11.66
CA ALA A 82 38.32 -38.23 11.79
C ALA A 82 38.26 -36.70 11.99
N SER A 83 37.41 -36.00 11.23
CA SER A 83 37.24 -34.54 11.34
C SER A 83 36.61 -34.15 12.68
N PHE A 84 35.58 -34.86 13.13
CA PHE A 84 34.99 -34.63 14.45
C PHE A 84 35.98 -34.86 15.60
N ALA A 85 36.85 -35.88 15.49
CA ALA A 85 37.87 -36.14 16.50
C ALA A 85 38.98 -35.08 16.54
N THR A 86 39.26 -34.40 15.43
CA THR A 86 40.36 -33.43 15.31
C THR A 86 39.92 -31.97 15.46
N THR A 87 38.85 -31.58 14.79
CA THR A 87 38.38 -30.19 14.71
C THR A 87 37.00 -29.97 15.30
N GLY A 88 36.25 -31.04 15.61
CA GLY A 88 34.87 -30.96 16.08
C GLY A 88 33.86 -30.53 15.01
N MET A 89 34.29 -30.40 13.74
CA MET A 89 33.48 -29.95 12.62
C MET A 89 33.76 -30.81 11.37
N TYR A 90 32.70 -31.11 10.61
CA TYR A 90 32.82 -31.71 9.29
C TYR A 90 31.89 -30.99 8.30
N GLU A 91 32.38 -30.74 7.09
CA GLU A 91 31.60 -30.14 6.01
C GLU A 91 31.66 -31.02 4.76
N ALA A 92 30.49 -31.41 4.25
CA ALA A 92 30.38 -32.22 3.05
C ALA A 92 29.05 -32.00 2.31
N SER A 93 28.94 -32.55 1.10
CA SER A 93 27.68 -32.63 0.37
C SER A 93 26.78 -33.70 0.98
N GLY A 94 25.51 -33.37 1.21
CA GLY A 94 24.49 -34.24 1.75
C GLY A 94 23.14 -34.09 1.03
N LEU A 95 22.11 -34.71 1.59
CA LEU A 95 20.73 -34.58 1.10
C LEU A 95 19.95 -33.58 1.94
N ALA A 96 19.10 -32.77 1.30
CA ALA A 96 18.11 -31.94 1.97
C ALA A 96 17.21 -32.76 2.93
N LEU A 97 16.97 -34.02 2.58
CA LEU A 97 16.12 -34.96 3.31
C LEU A 97 16.78 -35.57 4.55
N TRP A 98 18.09 -35.38 4.73
CA TRP A 98 18.77 -35.73 5.97
C TRP A 98 18.43 -34.74 7.10
N LEU A 99 18.04 -33.52 6.73
CA LEU A 99 17.77 -32.40 7.62
C LEU A 99 16.38 -32.50 8.24
N ARG A 100 16.29 -32.19 9.52
CA ARG A 100 15.05 -32.09 10.29
C ARG A 100 14.40 -30.72 10.06
N THR A 101 13.12 -30.70 9.69
CA THR A 101 12.38 -29.46 9.34
C THR A 101 11.73 -28.75 10.53
N ALA A 102 11.78 -29.33 11.75
CA ALA A 102 11.11 -28.90 12.99
C ALA A 102 9.56 -28.88 12.97
N LEU A 103 8.90 -28.87 11.82
CA LEU A 103 7.43 -28.79 11.68
C LEU A 103 6.66 -30.07 12.03
N PHE A 104 7.32 -31.23 12.06
CA PHE A 104 6.64 -32.53 11.99
C PHE A 104 6.78 -33.39 13.26
N ASP A 105 7.21 -32.79 14.38
CA ASP A 105 7.32 -33.46 15.69
C ASP A 105 6.12 -33.16 16.62
N VAL A 106 5.09 -32.46 16.10
CA VAL A 106 3.89 -32.06 16.86
C VAL A 106 2.91 -33.25 17.06
N GLY A 107 3.17 -34.40 16.44
CA GLY A 107 2.39 -35.63 16.62
C GLY A 107 3.12 -36.59 17.56
N GLY A 108 2.65 -36.68 18.81
CA GLY A 108 3.25 -37.43 19.92
C GLY A 108 3.94 -38.74 19.56
N GLY A 109 5.22 -38.83 19.89
CA GLY A 109 6.03 -40.04 19.74
C GLY A 109 7.35 -39.94 20.49
N THR A 110 7.31 -40.21 21.80
CA THR A 110 8.46 -40.44 22.69
C THR A 110 9.60 -39.42 22.63
N ALA A 111 9.55 -38.48 23.57
CA ALA A 111 10.70 -37.75 24.08
C ALA A 111 11.77 -38.74 24.60
N HIS A 112 12.69 -39.13 23.72
CA HIS A 112 13.94 -39.77 24.07
C HIS A 112 15.07 -38.87 23.58
N HIS A 113 15.31 -37.83 24.37
CA HIS A 113 16.62 -37.24 24.73
C HIS A 113 16.32 -35.86 25.35
N GLY A 114 16.26 -35.83 26.68
CA GLY A 114 16.06 -34.61 27.43
C GLY A 114 17.23 -33.64 27.23
N HIS A 115 16.90 -32.34 27.19
CA HIS A 115 17.77 -31.17 27.44
C HIS A 115 18.05 -30.16 26.32
N ILE A 116 17.39 -30.21 25.17
CA ILE A 116 17.37 -29.03 24.28
C ILE A 116 15.92 -28.75 23.89
N GLU A 117 15.29 -27.78 24.56
CA GLU A 117 13.98 -27.26 24.17
C GLU A 117 14.01 -27.00 22.65
N GLN A 118 13.18 -27.74 21.92
CA GLN A 118 13.01 -27.59 20.47
C GLN A 118 12.52 -26.17 20.21
N ARG A 119 13.46 -25.27 19.91
CA ARG A 119 13.17 -23.87 19.77
C ARG A 119 12.53 -23.64 18.41
N ASP A 120 11.37 -22.98 18.44
CA ASP A 120 10.64 -22.47 17.27
C ASP A 120 11.63 -21.94 16.21
N PRO A 121 11.59 -22.44 14.96
CA PRO A 121 12.53 -22.10 13.89
C PRO A 121 12.53 -20.61 13.49
N GLY A 122 11.65 -19.80 14.09
CA GLY A 122 11.48 -18.40 13.75
C GLY A 122 10.58 -18.32 12.53
N ASP A 123 9.28 -18.24 12.78
CA ASP A 123 8.28 -18.20 11.73
C ASP A 123 8.45 -16.97 10.82
N ILE A 124 7.98 -17.11 9.58
CA ILE A 124 8.02 -16.07 8.55
C ILE A 124 6.67 -16.00 7.82
N PRO A 125 6.34 -14.87 7.18
CA PRO A 125 5.15 -14.81 6.35
C PRO A 125 5.21 -15.79 5.19
N VAL A 126 4.08 -16.40 4.83
CA VAL A 126 3.96 -17.23 3.62
C VAL A 126 4.45 -16.50 2.37
N ALA A 127 4.17 -15.19 2.26
CA ALA A 127 4.70 -14.36 1.17
C ALA A 127 6.24 -14.35 1.12
N THR A 128 6.90 -14.32 2.28
CA THR A 128 8.37 -14.41 2.37
C THR A 128 8.83 -15.80 1.93
N LEU A 129 8.16 -16.87 2.36
CA LEU A 129 8.46 -18.24 1.94
C LEU A 129 8.39 -18.41 0.40
N TYR A 130 7.35 -17.82 -0.24
CA TYR A 130 7.21 -17.79 -1.70
C TYR A 130 8.31 -16.95 -2.36
N ARG A 131 8.67 -15.79 -1.82
CA ARG A 131 9.79 -14.97 -2.32
C ARG A 131 11.10 -15.75 -2.33
N PHE A 132 11.38 -16.52 -1.28
CA PHE A 132 12.56 -17.40 -1.21
C PHE A 132 12.49 -18.53 -2.24
N MET A 133 11.33 -19.16 -2.37
CA MET A 133 11.10 -20.18 -3.39
C MET A 133 11.37 -19.61 -4.79
N GLU A 134 10.87 -18.41 -5.08
CA GLU A 134 11.08 -17.74 -6.36
C GLU A 134 12.55 -17.36 -6.60
N SER A 135 13.23 -16.86 -5.57
CA SER A 135 14.61 -16.37 -5.70
C SER A 135 15.62 -17.50 -5.95
N PHE A 136 15.41 -18.69 -5.38
CA PHE A 136 16.41 -19.77 -5.37
C PHE A 136 15.97 -21.06 -6.04
N PHE A 137 14.67 -21.30 -6.15
CA PHE A 137 14.11 -22.56 -6.63
C PHE A 137 13.08 -22.35 -7.74
N SER A 138 13.11 -21.23 -8.46
CA SER A 138 12.29 -21.00 -9.66
C SER A 138 13.07 -21.24 -10.94
N ARG A 139 12.34 -21.24 -12.07
CA ARG A 139 12.93 -21.39 -13.40
C ARG A 139 13.86 -20.23 -13.77
N THR A 140 13.68 -19.04 -13.18
CA THR A 140 14.56 -17.89 -13.40
C THR A 140 15.85 -17.97 -12.58
N ALA A 141 15.87 -18.78 -11.52
CA ALA A 141 17.06 -19.05 -10.71
C ALA A 141 18.02 -20.07 -11.35
N VAL A 142 17.67 -20.63 -12.51
CA VAL A 142 18.48 -21.64 -13.20
C VAL A 142 19.74 -21.01 -13.79
N LEU A 143 20.89 -21.49 -13.35
CA LEU A 143 22.18 -21.10 -13.88
C LEU A 143 22.53 -21.94 -15.11
N LYS A 144 23.05 -21.28 -16.16
CA LYS A 144 23.66 -21.96 -17.31
C LYS A 144 25.16 -22.08 -17.07
N SER A 145 25.62 -23.30 -16.90
CA SER A 145 27.03 -23.63 -16.70
C SER A 145 27.63 -24.23 -17.97
N ASN A 146 28.82 -23.74 -18.34
CA ASN A 146 29.56 -24.25 -19.49
C ASN A 146 30.43 -25.42 -19.05
N VAL A 147 30.10 -26.62 -19.50
CA VAL A 147 30.94 -27.79 -19.23
C VAL A 147 31.91 -27.97 -20.39
N THR A 148 33.18 -27.62 -20.20
CA THR A 148 34.23 -27.81 -21.22
C THR A 148 34.73 -29.25 -21.17
N ARG A 149 34.59 -29.98 -22.27
CA ARG A 149 35.10 -31.36 -22.37
C ARG A 149 35.96 -31.53 -23.62
N GLY A 150 37.28 -31.64 -23.43
CA GLY A 150 38.24 -31.80 -24.51
C GLY A 150 38.25 -30.63 -25.51
N ALA A 151 39.01 -30.80 -26.59
CA ALA A 151 39.44 -29.68 -27.45
C ALA A 151 38.35 -29.01 -28.32
N LYS A 152 37.07 -29.45 -28.36
CA LYS A 152 36.15 -28.92 -29.42
C LYS A 152 34.66 -28.69 -29.15
N LYS A 153 34.03 -28.92 -27.99
CA LYS A 153 32.62 -28.46 -27.79
C LYS A 153 32.34 -28.00 -26.36
N ILE A 154 31.98 -26.73 -26.22
CA ILE A 154 31.31 -26.16 -25.04
C ILE A 154 29.80 -26.36 -25.26
N LYS A 155 29.11 -26.92 -24.27
CA LYS A 155 27.64 -26.99 -24.24
C LYS A 155 27.13 -26.43 -22.91
N ASP A 156 26.02 -25.71 -22.99
CA ASP A 156 25.34 -25.12 -21.84
C ASP A 156 24.55 -26.21 -21.09
N ARG A 157 24.75 -26.31 -19.78
CA ARG A 157 23.94 -27.14 -18.88
C ARG A 157 23.23 -26.26 -17.85
N GLU A 158 21.92 -26.45 -17.76
CA GLU A 158 21.07 -25.86 -16.73
C GLU A 158 21.30 -26.53 -15.37
N ARG A 159 21.35 -25.71 -14.31
CA ARG A 159 21.53 -26.18 -12.94
C ARG A 159 20.85 -25.25 -11.94
N LEU A 160 20.22 -25.83 -10.93
CA LEU A 160 19.88 -25.13 -9.70
C LEU A 160 20.94 -25.40 -8.64
N THR A 161 21.34 -24.35 -7.93
CA THR A 161 22.30 -24.43 -6.83
C THR A 161 21.59 -24.21 -5.51
N TRP A 162 21.89 -25.06 -4.53
CA TRP A 162 21.45 -24.80 -3.17
C TRP A 162 22.09 -23.50 -2.66
N PRO A 163 21.32 -22.55 -2.08
CA PRO A 163 21.77 -21.17 -1.95
C PRO A 163 22.74 -20.91 -0.79
N SER A 164 22.78 -21.77 0.22
CA SER A 164 23.62 -21.55 1.40
C SER A 164 24.13 -22.85 2.02
N SER A 165 25.25 -22.78 2.74
CA SER A 165 25.66 -23.92 3.58
C SER A 165 24.72 -24.02 4.77
N VAL A 166 24.24 -25.23 5.03
CA VAL A 166 23.27 -25.49 6.09
C VAL A 166 24.00 -26.08 7.30
N MET A 167 23.93 -25.39 8.43
CA MET A 167 24.57 -25.87 9.65
C MET A 167 23.63 -26.81 10.42
N VAL A 168 24.15 -27.96 10.78
CA VAL A 168 23.51 -28.97 11.62
C VAL A 168 24.29 -29.04 12.94
N VAL A 169 23.58 -29.02 14.05
CA VAL A 169 24.17 -29.06 15.39
C VAL A 169 23.49 -30.14 16.21
N GLY A 170 24.28 -31.01 16.85
CA GLY A 170 23.76 -32.03 17.78
C GLY A 170 24.17 -33.46 17.47
N VAL A 171 25.46 -33.70 17.20
CA VAL A 171 26.01 -35.05 17.31
C VAL A 171 26.50 -35.26 18.75
N GLU A 172 25.60 -35.64 19.66
CA GLU A 172 25.90 -35.83 21.09
C GLU A 172 26.90 -36.96 21.35
N ASP A 173 27.08 -37.87 20.39
CA ASP A 173 28.02 -38.98 20.46
C ASP A 173 28.69 -39.11 19.08
N GLY A 174 29.80 -38.38 18.88
CA GLY A 174 30.54 -38.24 17.61
C GLY A 174 30.84 -39.53 16.85
N LYS A 175 30.68 -40.69 17.48
CA LYS A 175 30.86 -42.02 16.88
C LYS A 175 29.57 -42.71 16.42
N LYS A 176 28.38 -42.35 16.93
CA LYS A 176 27.10 -43.06 16.63
C LYS A 176 26.28 -42.45 15.49
N GLN A 177 26.57 -41.23 15.04
CA GLN A 177 25.84 -40.54 13.95
C GLN A 177 26.74 -40.14 12.78
N CYS A 178 27.87 -40.82 12.55
CA CYS A 178 28.69 -40.56 11.36
C CYS A 178 28.22 -41.33 10.13
N ASP A 179 27.50 -42.43 10.32
CA ASP A 179 27.08 -43.33 9.26
C ASP A 179 25.74 -42.88 8.65
N PRO A 180 25.72 -42.36 7.41
CA PRO A 180 24.47 -42.25 6.68
C PRO A 180 23.89 -43.65 6.47
N PRO A 181 22.55 -43.78 6.46
CA PRO A 181 21.61 -42.71 6.14
C PRO A 181 21.02 -41.97 7.35
N PHE A 182 20.84 -40.66 7.20
CA PHE A 182 20.17 -39.82 8.21
C PHE A 182 18.67 -39.66 7.89
N GLU A 183 17.80 -40.29 8.67
CA GLU A 183 16.35 -40.28 8.48
C GLU A 183 15.69 -39.00 9.02
N ALA A 184 15.95 -37.84 8.39
CA ALA A 184 15.50 -36.53 8.89
C ALA A 184 15.90 -36.29 10.37
N SER A 185 17.03 -36.85 10.77
CA SER A 185 17.54 -36.85 12.14
C SER A 185 18.52 -35.71 12.41
N LEU A 186 19.07 -35.09 11.37
CA LEU A 186 20.03 -34.00 11.50
C LEU A 186 19.31 -32.71 11.90
N THR A 187 19.50 -32.29 13.15
CA THR A 187 18.86 -31.08 13.68
C THR A 187 19.52 -29.82 13.12
N LEU A 188 18.73 -29.00 12.44
CA LEU A 188 19.18 -27.72 11.89
C LEU A 188 19.44 -26.70 13.00
N ALA A 189 20.58 -26.03 12.93
CA ALA A 189 20.85 -24.86 13.76
C ALA A 189 20.18 -23.58 13.22
N GLY A 190 19.90 -23.52 11.92
CA GLY A 190 19.30 -22.38 11.25
C GLY A 190 18.99 -22.70 9.78
N GLY A 191 18.32 -21.78 9.09
CA GLY A 191 18.01 -21.95 7.66
C GLY A 191 16.79 -22.81 7.34
N HIS A 192 15.90 -23.07 8.32
CA HIS A 192 14.72 -23.93 8.17
C HIS A 192 13.83 -23.54 6.98
N PHE A 193 13.61 -22.25 6.75
CA PHE A 193 12.80 -21.73 5.63
C PHE A 193 13.45 -21.99 4.26
N VAL A 194 14.79 -22.13 4.13
CA VAL A 194 15.42 -22.50 2.85
C VAL A 194 15.01 -23.92 2.47
N LEU A 195 15.00 -24.81 3.47
CA LEU A 195 14.51 -26.17 3.33
C LEU A 195 13.00 -26.19 3.03
N TRP A 196 12.20 -25.37 3.71
CA TRP A 196 10.76 -25.25 3.44
C TRP A 196 10.46 -24.69 2.04
N SER A 197 11.20 -23.70 1.56
CA SER A 197 11.05 -23.14 0.21
C SER A 197 11.38 -24.16 -0.87
N TRP A 198 12.41 -24.98 -0.66
CA TRP A 198 12.71 -26.11 -1.55
C TRP A 198 11.57 -27.13 -1.57
N PHE A 199 11.00 -27.46 -0.40
CA PHE A 199 9.82 -28.33 -0.31
C PHE A 199 8.60 -27.76 -1.02
N LEU A 200 8.35 -26.46 -0.86
CA LEU A 200 7.25 -25.78 -1.53
C LEU A 200 7.42 -25.81 -3.05
N ALA A 201 8.63 -25.55 -3.57
CA ALA A 201 8.92 -25.66 -5.00
C ALA A 201 8.66 -27.07 -5.55
N LEU A 202 9.06 -28.11 -4.81
CA LEU A 202 8.77 -29.50 -5.16
C LEU A 202 7.26 -29.79 -5.16
N TYR A 203 6.54 -29.32 -4.14
CA TYR A 203 5.09 -29.50 -4.03
C TYR A 203 4.34 -28.83 -5.19
N GLU A 204 4.65 -27.57 -5.49
CA GLU A 204 4.06 -26.81 -6.61
C GLU A 204 4.34 -27.49 -7.96
N ALA A 205 5.56 -28.03 -8.15
CA ALA A 205 5.92 -28.77 -9.34
C ALA A 205 5.18 -30.11 -9.47
N LEU A 206 4.89 -30.80 -8.37
CA LEU A 206 4.14 -32.05 -8.36
C LEU A 206 2.63 -31.84 -8.57
N LYS A 207 2.06 -30.74 -8.06
CA LYS A 207 0.64 -30.40 -8.16
C LYS A 207 0.18 -30.12 -9.61
N LYS A 208 1.06 -29.59 -10.46
CA LYS A 208 0.71 -29.14 -11.83
C LYS A 208 0.45 -30.26 -12.86
N ASN A 209 0.36 -31.52 -12.42
CA ASN A 209 0.08 -32.73 -13.22
C ASN A 209 1.14 -33.00 -14.30
N VAL A 210 1.82 -34.15 -14.18
CA VAL A 210 3.07 -34.52 -14.86
C VAL A 210 2.94 -34.55 -16.39
N GLN A 211 2.99 -33.39 -17.05
CA GLN A 211 3.38 -33.30 -18.46
C GLN A 211 4.88 -33.55 -18.58
N ALA A 212 5.33 -34.10 -19.72
CA ALA A 212 6.75 -34.42 -19.95
C ALA A 212 7.69 -33.20 -19.81
N SER A 213 7.17 -31.98 -19.98
CA SER A 213 7.85 -30.70 -19.79
C SER A 213 8.25 -30.41 -18.34
N ASP A 214 7.54 -30.98 -17.35
CA ASP A 214 7.80 -30.73 -15.93
C ASP A 214 8.69 -31.79 -15.28
N GLN A 215 8.99 -32.90 -15.97
CA GLN A 215 9.95 -33.89 -15.47
C GLN A 215 11.39 -33.35 -15.43
N HIS A 216 11.77 -32.52 -16.39
CA HIS A 216 13.07 -31.84 -16.40
C HIS A 216 13.19 -30.88 -15.20
N TRP A 217 12.12 -30.15 -14.91
CA TRP A 217 12.06 -29.22 -13.78
C TRP A 217 12.13 -29.92 -12.42
N LEU A 218 11.37 -31.01 -12.24
CA LEU A 218 11.47 -31.87 -11.05
C LEU A 218 12.87 -32.47 -10.90
N THR A 219 13.55 -32.79 -12.00
CA THR A 219 14.93 -33.27 -11.97
C THR A 219 15.86 -32.17 -11.46
N LEU A 220 15.78 -30.94 -11.95
CA LEU A 220 16.61 -29.82 -11.46
C LEU A 220 16.40 -29.53 -9.97
N LEU A 221 15.15 -29.53 -9.50
CA LEU A 221 14.84 -29.34 -8.07
C LEU A 221 15.39 -30.48 -7.22
N TRP A 222 15.30 -31.73 -7.70
CA TRP A 222 15.88 -32.88 -7.04
C TRP A 222 17.42 -32.82 -7.01
N GLU A 223 18.05 -32.44 -8.12
CA GLU A 223 19.49 -32.23 -8.22
C GLU A 223 19.97 -31.23 -7.16
N ALA A 224 19.28 -30.09 -7.02
CA ALA A 224 19.60 -29.11 -5.99
C ALA A 224 19.56 -29.72 -4.58
N GLY A 225 18.52 -30.50 -4.27
CA GLY A 225 18.35 -31.18 -2.98
C GLY A 225 19.38 -32.28 -2.69
N CYS A 226 20.12 -32.77 -3.70
CA CYS A 226 21.22 -33.72 -3.53
C CYS A 226 22.61 -33.06 -3.45
N THR A 227 22.67 -31.73 -3.46
CA THR A 227 23.91 -30.93 -3.41
C THR A 227 24.01 -30.04 -2.18
N VAL A 228 23.18 -30.30 -1.17
CA VAL A 228 23.15 -29.49 0.05
C VAL A 228 24.52 -29.56 0.72
N THR A 229 25.14 -28.43 0.99
CA THR A 229 26.30 -28.42 1.86
C THR A 229 25.83 -28.54 3.30
N ILE A 230 26.22 -29.61 3.97
CA ILE A 230 25.97 -29.81 5.40
C ILE A 230 27.24 -29.54 6.17
N GLN A 231 27.19 -28.59 7.09
CA GLN A 231 28.24 -28.34 8.07
C GLN A 231 27.77 -28.87 9.42
N ALA A 232 28.33 -29.99 9.85
CA ALA A 232 28.00 -30.61 11.13
C ALA A 232 29.02 -30.22 12.20
N ARG A 233 28.53 -29.97 13.42
CA ARG A 233 29.35 -29.71 14.60
C ARG A 233 28.97 -30.65 15.75
N VAL A 234 29.99 -31.19 16.40
CA VAL A 234 29.84 -31.92 17.67
C VAL A 234 29.70 -30.91 18.79
N CYS A 235 28.73 -31.15 19.68
CA CYS A 235 28.48 -30.33 20.85
C CYS A 235 28.40 -31.25 22.06
N ASP A 236 29.24 -30.98 23.05
CA ASP A 236 29.38 -31.77 24.28
C ASP A 236 28.49 -31.25 25.43
N SER A 237 27.86 -30.09 25.23
CA SER A 237 27.05 -29.42 26.23
C SER A 237 25.94 -28.57 25.60
N ALA A 238 24.90 -28.27 26.38
CA ALA A 238 23.86 -27.33 25.96
C ALA A 238 24.42 -25.92 25.69
N GLU A 239 25.51 -25.56 26.36
CA GLU A 239 26.22 -24.30 26.16
C GLU A 239 26.94 -24.26 24.81
N SER A 240 27.73 -25.30 24.48
CA SER A 240 28.42 -25.40 23.19
C SER A 240 27.43 -25.45 22.02
N TRP A 241 26.27 -26.08 22.22
CA TRP A 241 25.18 -26.12 21.26
C TRP A 241 24.60 -24.72 21.01
N ALA A 242 24.29 -23.97 22.07
CA ALA A 242 23.71 -22.64 21.98
C ALA A 242 24.67 -21.65 21.28
N ILE A 243 25.97 -21.72 21.58
CA ILE A 243 27.01 -20.93 20.91
C ILE A 243 27.11 -21.30 19.43
N SER A 244 27.13 -22.59 19.10
CA SER A 244 27.24 -23.06 17.71
C SER A 244 26.04 -22.63 16.87
N ARG A 245 24.82 -22.73 17.43
CA ARG A 245 23.60 -22.24 16.78
C ARG A 245 23.68 -20.73 16.52
N HIS A 246 24.10 -19.96 17.50
CA HIS A 246 24.28 -18.52 17.37
C HIS A 246 25.25 -18.15 16.23
N GLN A 247 26.40 -18.83 16.17
CA GLN A 247 27.38 -18.64 15.10
C GLN A 247 26.80 -19.00 13.73
N ALA A 248 25.97 -20.03 13.64
CA ALA A 248 25.25 -20.40 12.43
C ALA A 248 24.32 -19.28 11.96
N SER A 249 23.54 -18.74 12.90
CA SER A 249 22.60 -17.65 12.66
C SER A 249 23.30 -16.39 12.13
N GLU A 250 24.41 -15.97 12.76
CA GLU A 250 25.20 -14.82 12.30
C GLU A 250 25.87 -15.08 10.94
N ALA A 251 26.32 -16.31 10.68
CA ALA A 251 26.89 -16.67 9.38
C ALA A 251 25.83 -16.62 8.25
N LEU A 252 24.61 -17.10 8.52
CA LEU A 252 23.49 -17.00 7.58
C LEU A 252 23.16 -15.53 7.28
N LYS A 253 23.15 -14.67 8.31
CA LYS A 253 22.91 -13.22 8.18
C LYS A 253 23.90 -12.55 7.23
N ALA A 254 25.18 -12.95 7.27
CA ALA A 254 26.23 -12.39 6.42
C ALA A 254 26.16 -12.85 4.95
N SER A 255 25.40 -13.90 4.64
CA SER A 255 25.46 -14.61 3.35
C SER A 255 24.22 -14.48 2.46
N ALA A 256 23.10 -13.94 2.96
CA ALA A 256 21.85 -13.85 2.18
C ALA A 256 20.88 -12.74 2.66
N ASP A 257 19.92 -13.06 3.53
CA ASP A 257 18.78 -12.18 3.91
C ASP A 257 18.64 -12.10 5.44
N SER A 258 18.27 -10.93 5.97
CA SER A 258 18.13 -10.68 7.41
C SER A 258 17.05 -11.56 8.06
N SER A 259 16.06 -12.01 7.28
CA SER A 259 15.03 -12.95 7.71
C SER A 259 15.57 -14.35 8.03
N LEU A 260 16.83 -14.64 7.67
CA LEU A 260 17.43 -15.97 7.86
C LEU A 260 18.13 -16.16 9.21
N SER A 261 18.14 -15.11 10.02
CA SER A 261 18.91 -15.03 11.26
C SER A 261 18.02 -14.75 12.47
N ASP A 262 18.52 -15.12 13.64
CA ASP A 262 17.93 -14.83 14.93
C ASP A 262 17.70 -13.32 15.10
N THR A 263 16.56 -12.99 15.72
CA THR A 263 16.23 -11.61 16.10
C THR A 263 17.01 -11.22 17.36
N PHE A 264 16.96 -9.93 17.73
CA PHE A 264 17.58 -9.53 18.99
C PHE A 264 16.85 -10.11 20.23
N LEU A 265 15.57 -10.49 20.10
CA LEU A 265 14.85 -11.21 21.16
C LEU A 265 15.43 -12.61 21.33
N ASP A 266 15.69 -13.30 20.21
CA ASP A 266 16.29 -14.63 20.25
C ASP A 266 17.70 -14.62 20.84
N PHE A 267 18.46 -13.59 20.50
CA PHE A 267 19.78 -13.30 21.06
C PHE A 267 19.71 -12.99 22.57
N THR A 268 18.67 -12.30 23.03
CA THR A 268 18.48 -12.02 24.47
C THR A 268 18.23 -13.30 25.27
N LEU A 269 17.44 -14.22 24.72
CA LEU A 269 17.21 -15.54 25.31
C LEU A 269 18.48 -16.41 25.29
N LEU A 270 19.31 -16.30 24.25
CA LEU A 270 20.63 -16.93 24.22
C LEU A 270 21.52 -16.42 25.35
N ILE A 271 21.59 -15.10 25.57
CA ILE A 271 22.35 -14.48 26.66
C ILE A 271 21.89 -15.02 28.02
N LYS A 272 20.57 -15.17 28.20
CA LYS A 272 19.98 -15.75 29.41
C LYS A 272 20.35 -17.23 29.58
N GLN A 273 20.29 -18.02 28.49
CA GLN A 273 20.66 -19.43 28.49
C GLN A 273 22.13 -19.66 28.83
N LEU A 274 23.01 -18.82 28.28
CA LEU A 274 24.46 -18.83 28.55
C LEU A 274 24.85 -18.19 29.89
N LYS A 275 23.88 -17.66 30.65
CA LYS A 275 24.10 -16.98 31.94
C LYS A 275 25.19 -15.90 31.86
N VAL A 276 25.15 -15.09 30.81
CA VAL A 276 26.08 -13.97 30.61
C VAL A 276 25.72 -12.83 31.57
N GLU A 277 26.52 -12.64 32.62
CA GLU A 277 26.26 -11.65 33.68
C GLU A 277 26.99 -10.32 33.43
N GLN A 278 28.12 -10.37 32.71
CA GLN A 278 28.94 -9.19 32.38
C GLN A 278 29.41 -9.23 30.92
N VAL A 279 29.82 -8.07 30.39
CA VAL A 279 30.32 -7.93 29.01
C VAL A 279 31.49 -8.89 28.73
N GLY A 280 32.33 -9.15 29.73
CA GLY A 280 33.45 -10.07 29.63
C GLY A 280 33.05 -11.50 29.29
N ASP A 281 31.91 -11.98 29.79
CA ASP A 281 31.44 -13.35 29.53
C ASP A 281 30.98 -13.48 28.07
N GLY A 282 30.21 -12.50 27.58
CA GLY A 282 29.76 -12.50 26.18
C GLY A 282 30.92 -12.40 25.18
N LYS A 283 31.99 -11.66 25.53
CA LYS A 283 33.24 -11.65 24.74
C LYS A 283 33.96 -13.00 24.79
N ARG A 284 33.99 -13.66 25.94
CA ARG A 284 34.58 -15.00 26.09
C ARG A 284 33.89 -16.03 25.21
N HIS A 285 32.57 -15.94 25.07
CA HIS A 285 31.78 -16.80 24.17
C HIS A 285 31.79 -16.34 22.69
N ASN A 286 32.54 -15.28 22.34
CA ASN A 286 32.59 -14.70 21.00
C ASN A 286 31.19 -14.37 20.44
N LEU A 287 30.32 -13.81 21.29
CA LEU A 287 28.98 -13.40 20.87
C LEU A 287 29.05 -12.16 19.98
N LYS A 288 28.20 -12.16 18.95
CA LYS A 288 28.05 -11.07 17.98
C LYS A 288 26.59 -10.88 17.65
N PHE A 289 26.20 -9.67 17.28
CA PHE A 289 24.86 -9.43 16.74
C PHE A 289 24.96 -8.44 15.60
N ASN A 290 24.41 -8.80 14.44
CA ASN A 290 24.55 -8.04 13.19
C ASN A 290 26.03 -7.75 12.87
N GLY A 291 26.90 -8.75 13.04
CA GLY A 291 28.34 -8.65 12.77
C GLY A 291 29.14 -7.83 13.80
N SER A 292 28.48 -7.12 14.72
CA SER A 292 29.13 -6.32 15.76
C SER A 292 29.44 -7.18 16.99
N GLU A 293 30.64 -7.01 17.57
CA GLU A 293 31.05 -7.74 18.77
C GLU A 293 30.24 -7.35 20.01
N TYR A 294 30.06 -8.33 20.91
CA TYR A 294 29.36 -8.12 22.17
C TYR A 294 29.97 -6.98 22.98
N ASN A 295 29.12 -6.02 23.33
CA ASN A 295 29.53 -4.76 23.97
C ASN A 295 28.53 -4.33 25.05
N ALA A 296 28.88 -3.28 25.78
CA ALA A 296 28.08 -2.76 26.89
C ALA A 296 26.67 -2.30 26.46
N ALA A 297 26.50 -1.79 25.24
CA ALA A 297 25.19 -1.35 24.76
C ALA A 297 24.26 -2.55 24.49
N MET A 298 24.78 -3.60 23.85
CA MET A 298 24.05 -4.86 23.63
C MET A 298 23.71 -5.55 24.94
N HIS A 299 24.67 -5.61 25.87
CA HIS A 299 24.47 -6.21 27.18
C HIS A 299 23.35 -5.49 27.95
N GLY A 300 23.39 -4.15 28.02
CA GLY A 300 22.35 -3.36 28.66
C GLY A 300 20.99 -3.48 27.98
N ALA A 301 20.95 -3.64 26.64
CA ALA A 301 19.71 -3.90 25.91
C ALA A 301 19.11 -5.27 26.25
N ALA A 302 19.94 -6.32 26.25
CA ALA A 302 19.52 -7.68 26.57
C ALA A 302 19.00 -7.78 28.02
N GLN A 303 19.71 -7.20 28.98
CA GLN A 303 19.27 -7.16 30.38
C GLN A 303 17.91 -6.45 30.53
N ALA A 304 17.71 -5.32 29.83
CA ALA A 304 16.45 -4.58 29.88
C ALA A 304 15.27 -5.38 29.29
N LEU A 305 15.52 -6.24 28.29
CA LEU A 305 14.51 -7.06 27.64
C LEU A 305 14.17 -8.35 28.40
N GLN A 306 15.09 -8.89 29.21
CA GLN A 306 14.84 -10.14 29.95
C GLN A 306 13.57 -10.10 30.81
N GLY A 307 13.27 -8.94 31.41
CA GLY A 307 12.04 -8.73 32.21
C GLY A 307 10.74 -8.75 31.39
N LEU A 308 10.82 -8.53 30.07
CA LEU A 308 9.69 -8.52 29.14
C LEU A 308 9.47 -9.88 28.46
N MET A 309 10.30 -10.87 28.75
CA MET A 309 10.31 -12.18 28.07
C MET A 309 10.06 -13.34 29.05
N GLY A 310 9.46 -13.05 30.20
CA GLY A 310 9.11 -14.06 31.21
C GLY A 310 7.92 -14.94 30.79
N PRO A 311 7.70 -16.08 31.49
CA PRO A 311 6.48 -16.87 31.31
C PRO A 311 5.23 -16.00 31.52
N GLY A 312 4.27 -16.07 30.59
CA GLY A 312 3.02 -15.29 30.62
C GLY A 312 3.13 -13.87 30.05
N CYS A 313 4.31 -13.40 29.65
CA CYS A 313 4.48 -12.12 28.97
C CYS A 313 3.93 -12.17 27.54
N ARG A 314 3.24 -11.11 27.10
CA ARG A 314 2.71 -11.00 25.74
C ARG A 314 3.66 -10.31 24.77
N PHE A 315 4.68 -9.60 25.26
CA PHE A 315 5.58 -8.81 24.44
C PHE A 315 6.27 -9.61 23.31
N PRO A 316 6.79 -10.84 23.52
CA PRO A 316 7.37 -11.62 22.44
C PRO A 316 6.37 -11.94 21.32
N ALA A 317 5.11 -12.22 21.68
CA ALA A 317 4.05 -12.49 20.69
C ALA A 317 3.67 -11.22 19.91
N ALA A 318 3.59 -10.06 20.58
CA ALA A 318 3.32 -8.79 19.90
C ALA A 318 4.43 -8.41 18.90
N ILE A 319 5.71 -8.60 19.27
CA ILE A 319 6.83 -8.39 18.35
C ILE A 319 6.74 -9.32 17.16
N ARG A 320 6.48 -10.62 17.38
CA ARG A 320 6.30 -11.59 16.28
C ARG A 320 5.16 -11.21 15.34
N ASN A 321 4.02 -10.76 15.87
CA ASN A 321 2.90 -10.31 15.03
C ASN A 321 3.29 -9.11 14.15
N LEU A 322 4.05 -8.15 14.70
CA LEU A 322 4.58 -7.02 13.94
C LEU A 322 5.58 -7.47 12.86
N GLU A 323 6.48 -8.40 13.19
CA GLU A 323 7.45 -8.98 12.24
C GLU A 323 6.75 -9.72 11.10
N MET A 324 5.67 -10.43 11.39
CA MET A 324 4.88 -11.14 10.39
C MET A 324 4.21 -10.17 9.42
N ALA A 325 3.66 -9.05 9.92
CA ALA A 325 3.01 -8.08 9.06
C ALA A 325 3.99 -7.23 8.23
N TYR A 326 5.15 -6.87 8.80
CA TYR A 326 6.02 -5.82 8.21
C TYR A 326 7.51 -6.14 8.13
N GLY A 327 7.95 -7.30 8.61
CA GLY A 327 9.34 -7.73 8.61
C GLY A 327 10.16 -7.35 9.86
N ARG A 328 11.31 -8.01 10.04
CA ARG A 328 12.17 -7.91 11.24
C ARG A 328 12.94 -6.58 11.36
N ASP A 329 13.22 -5.93 10.24
CA ASP A 329 14.00 -4.68 10.20
C ASP A 329 13.27 -3.47 10.79
N VAL A 330 11.95 -3.57 10.93
CA VAL A 330 11.11 -2.54 11.51
C VAL A 330 11.50 -2.27 12.97
N LEU A 331 11.68 -3.33 13.77
CA LEU A 331 11.92 -3.23 15.20
C LEU A 331 12.91 -4.25 15.75
N SER A 332 12.74 -5.54 15.49
CA SER A 332 13.44 -6.60 16.23
C SER A 332 14.91 -6.82 15.84
N ASN A 333 15.34 -6.32 14.68
CA ASN A 333 16.75 -6.26 14.31
C ASN A 333 17.50 -5.05 14.90
N SER A 334 16.82 -4.12 15.58
CA SER A 334 17.43 -2.93 16.18
C SER A 334 17.41 -2.99 17.72
N TYR A 335 18.52 -3.42 18.30
CA TYR A 335 18.68 -3.44 19.77
C TYR A 335 18.63 -2.05 20.40
N ALA A 336 18.95 -0.99 19.64
CA ALA A 336 18.82 0.40 20.09
C ALA A 336 17.35 0.78 20.30
N LYS A 337 16.49 0.54 19.28
CA LYS A 337 15.04 0.77 19.39
C LYS A 337 14.42 -0.05 20.51
N LEU A 338 14.77 -1.34 20.61
CA LEU A 338 14.26 -2.23 21.66
C LEU A 338 14.70 -1.82 23.06
N ARG A 339 15.96 -1.44 23.26
CA ARG A 339 16.45 -0.91 24.53
C ARG A 339 15.70 0.35 24.93
N ARG A 340 15.39 1.22 23.96
CA ARG A 340 14.65 2.44 24.22
C ARG A 340 13.20 2.17 24.61
N LEU A 341 12.53 1.25 23.92
CA LEU A 341 11.21 0.77 24.29
C LEU A 341 11.22 0.19 25.72
N ALA A 342 12.16 -0.69 26.04
CA ALA A 342 12.27 -1.27 27.38
C ALA A 342 12.48 -0.20 28.47
N SER A 343 13.27 0.83 28.16
CA SER A 343 13.49 1.98 29.04
C SER A 343 12.22 2.80 29.27
N LEU A 344 11.43 3.07 28.21
CA LEU A 344 10.17 3.80 28.32
C LEU A 344 9.15 3.03 29.16
N CYS A 345 9.12 1.71 29.01
CA CYS A 345 8.20 0.84 29.76
C CYS A 345 8.67 0.50 31.17
N LYS A 346 9.89 0.92 31.58
CA LYS A 346 10.52 0.50 32.84
C LYS A 346 10.50 -1.02 33.06
N GLY A 347 10.59 -1.80 31.98
CA GLY A 347 10.50 -3.27 32.03
C GLY A 347 9.10 -3.85 32.28
N CYS A 348 8.02 -3.08 32.15
CA CYS A 348 6.65 -3.53 32.31
C CYS A 348 6.09 -4.16 31.01
N ASP A 349 5.85 -5.48 31.01
CA ASP A 349 5.35 -6.25 29.84
C ASP A 349 4.03 -5.72 29.25
N PRO A 350 2.97 -5.43 30.04
CA PRO A 350 1.74 -4.86 29.47
C PRO A 350 1.92 -3.50 28.80
N THR A 351 2.93 -2.73 29.18
CA THR A 351 3.22 -1.43 28.55
C THR A 351 4.03 -1.62 27.27
N ALA A 352 5.03 -2.52 27.32
CA ALA A 352 5.83 -2.86 26.15
C ALA A 352 4.98 -3.50 25.04
N THR A 353 4.13 -4.47 25.40
CA THR A 353 3.17 -5.11 24.49
C THR A 353 2.28 -4.07 23.81
N TRP A 354 1.70 -3.18 24.61
CA TRP A 354 0.82 -2.13 24.11
C TRP A 354 1.53 -1.16 23.16
N LEU A 355 2.75 -0.72 23.45
CA LEU A 355 3.52 0.13 22.54
C LEU A 355 3.84 -0.53 21.19
N VAL A 356 4.08 -1.85 21.20
CA VAL A 356 4.31 -2.63 19.97
C VAL A 356 3.02 -2.77 19.17
N GLU A 357 1.92 -3.13 19.81
CA GLU A 357 0.61 -3.27 19.16
C GLU A 357 0.08 -1.92 18.65
N SER A 358 0.28 -0.82 19.39
CA SER A 358 -0.04 0.54 18.92
C SER A 358 0.82 0.95 17.73
N PHE A 359 2.08 0.51 17.68
CA PHE A 359 2.93 0.76 16.51
C PHE A 359 2.49 -0.07 15.30
N HIS A 360 2.07 -1.33 15.51
CA HIS A 360 1.42 -2.14 14.49
C HIS A 360 0.17 -1.42 13.94
N LEU A 361 -0.71 -0.94 14.83
CA LEU A 361 -1.90 -0.19 14.44
C LEU A 361 -1.56 1.06 13.62
N ALA A 362 -0.52 1.81 14.00
CA ALA A 362 -0.09 2.99 13.24
C ALA A 362 0.34 2.66 11.80
N LEU A 363 0.98 1.50 11.59
CA LEU A 363 1.34 1.03 10.26
C LEU A 363 0.10 0.60 9.46
N ASN A 364 -0.87 -0.08 10.10
CA ASN A 364 -2.14 -0.45 9.45
C ASN A 364 -2.94 0.79 9.01
N LEU A 365 -2.94 1.83 9.84
CA LEU A 365 -3.58 3.11 9.57
C LEU A 365 -2.74 4.04 8.67
N LYS A 366 -1.55 3.61 8.26
CA LYS A 366 -0.63 4.39 7.42
C LYS A 366 -0.25 5.75 8.02
N LEU A 367 -0.22 5.86 9.35
CA LEU A 367 0.30 7.06 10.06
C LEU A 367 1.81 7.22 9.86
N THR A 368 2.48 6.11 9.55
CA THR A 368 3.88 6.07 9.11
C THR A 368 4.07 4.88 8.17
N THR A 369 5.23 4.80 7.53
CA THR A 369 5.69 3.61 6.81
C THR A 369 6.80 2.91 7.61
N THR A 370 7.12 1.67 7.25
CA THR A 370 8.24 0.91 7.84
C THR A 370 9.58 1.65 7.68
N ALA A 371 9.80 2.30 6.53
CA ALA A 371 10.99 3.11 6.27
C ALA A 371 11.05 4.39 7.10
N LYS A 372 9.90 5.06 7.32
CA LYS A 372 9.82 6.32 8.09
C LYS A 372 9.74 6.11 9.61
N ALA A 373 9.51 4.89 10.07
CA ALA A 373 9.54 4.51 11.49
C ALA A 373 10.97 4.44 12.08
N THR A 374 11.68 5.57 11.97
CA THR A 374 13.03 5.76 12.51
C THR A 374 13.02 5.83 14.03
N GLU A 375 14.19 5.75 14.66
CA GLU A 375 14.32 5.93 16.12
C GLU A 375 13.81 7.32 16.57
N ALA A 376 14.04 8.36 15.76
CA ALA A 376 13.53 9.70 16.03
C ALA A 376 12.01 9.77 16.00
N TRP A 377 11.37 9.06 15.05
CA TRP A 377 9.92 9.01 14.96
C TRP A 377 9.30 8.20 16.11
N LEU A 378 9.93 7.10 16.53
CA LEU A 378 9.41 6.24 17.60
C LEU A 378 9.61 6.83 18.99
N ASP A 379 10.76 7.44 19.28
CA ASP A 379 11.11 7.89 20.63
C ASP A 379 11.15 9.42 20.77
N ARG A 380 12.17 10.07 20.21
CA ARG A 380 12.33 11.53 20.31
C ARG A 380 13.22 12.03 19.21
N ASP A 381 12.79 13.10 18.54
CA ASP A 381 13.67 13.85 17.66
C ASP A 381 14.53 14.80 18.50
N ARG A 382 15.82 14.48 18.59
CA ARG A 382 16.79 15.29 19.35
C ARG A 382 17.09 16.63 18.68
N ARG A 383 16.91 16.76 17.36
CA ARG A 383 17.21 18.00 16.62
C ARG A 383 16.14 19.04 16.89
N HIS A 384 14.87 18.65 16.82
CA HIS A 384 13.73 19.54 17.01
C HIS A 384 13.17 19.51 18.44
N ASN A 385 13.72 18.65 19.31
CA ASN A 385 13.28 18.45 20.68
C ASN A 385 11.77 18.10 20.77
N THR A 386 11.30 17.24 19.86
CA THR A 386 9.90 16.81 19.77
C THR A 386 9.74 15.36 20.20
N ALA A 387 8.65 15.08 20.91
CA ALA A 387 8.31 13.72 21.32
C ALA A 387 7.96 12.85 20.11
N GLY A 388 8.42 11.60 20.12
CA GLY A 388 8.08 10.58 19.14
C GLY A 388 6.78 9.85 19.49
N TYR A 389 6.48 8.82 18.72
CA TYR A 389 5.24 8.06 18.79
C TYR A 389 5.05 7.36 20.14
N TRP A 390 6.05 6.65 20.67
CA TRP A 390 5.92 5.91 21.92
C TRP A 390 5.64 6.81 23.14
N PRO A 391 6.32 7.96 23.34
CA PRO A 391 5.90 8.89 24.39
C PRO A 391 4.47 9.41 24.22
N CYS A 392 4.04 9.72 22.98
CA CYS A 392 2.65 10.11 22.72
C CYS A 392 1.67 9.00 23.09
N GLN A 393 2.05 7.76 22.82
CA GLN A 393 1.27 6.59 23.20
C GLN A 393 1.18 6.48 24.74
N LEU A 394 2.26 6.66 25.49
CA LEU A 394 2.15 6.68 26.96
C LEU A 394 1.14 7.72 27.48
N VAL A 395 1.07 8.90 26.84
CA VAL A 395 0.02 9.91 27.11
C VAL A 395 -1.38 9.38 26.79
N VAL A 396 -1.58 8.72 25.65
CA VAL A 396 -2.87 8.08 25.30
C VAL A 396 -3.30 7.12 26.42
N ARG A 397 -2.38 6.29 26.92
CA ARG A 397 -2.70 5.36 28.01
C ARG A 397 -3.13 6.07 29.30
N GLU A 398 -2.47 7.17 29.68
CA GLU A 398 -2.90 8.00 30.82
C GLU A 398 -4.27 8.66 30.59
N LEU A 399 -4.62 9.02 29.36
CA LEU A 399 -5.93 9.54 29.01
C LEU A 399 -7.01 8.46 29.11
N PHE A 400 -6.73 7.22 28.73
CA PHE A 400 -7.64 6.08 28.97
C PHE A 400 -7.92 5.87 30.46
N ASP A 401 -6.89 5.94 31.31
CA ASP A 401 -7.07 5.87 32.77
C ASP A 401 -7.92 7.04 33.31
N SER A 402 -7.75 8.23 32.75
CA SER A 402 -8.55 9.42 33.09
C SER A 402 -10.03 9.24 32.69
N CYS A 403 -10.29 8.72 31.48
CA CYS A 403 -11.64 8.40 31.00
C CYS A 403 -12.29 7.28 31.82
N LYS A 404 -11.52 6.29 32.29
CA LYS A 404 -12.01 5.24 33.20
C LYS A 404 -12.60 5.84 34.48
N GLY A 405 -11.98 6.88 35.03
CA GLY A 405 -12.48 7.61 36.19
C GLY A 405 -13.83 8.29 35.95
N LEU A 406 -14.11 8.74 34.72
CA LEU A 406 -15.41 9.31 34.35
C LEU A 406 -16.50 8.24 34.27
N LEU A 407 -16.18 7.07 33.71
CA LEU A 407 -17.11 5.93 33.63
C LEU A 407 -17.50 5.41 35.02
N GLY A 408 -16.63 5.58 36.02
CA GLY A 408 -16.94 5.27 37.42
C GLY A 408 -18.05 6.13 38.05
N LYS A 409 -18.51 7.20 37.38
CA LYS A 409 -19.67 8.00 37.79
C LYS A 409 -21.02 7.37 37.39
N LEU A 410 -21.01 6.30 36.59
CA LEU A 410 -22.22 5.55 36.19
C LEU A 410 -22.71 4.62 37.32
N PRO A 411 -23.96 4.15 37.28
CA PRO A 411 -24.42 3.08 38.17
C PRO A 411 -23.52 1.84 38.09
N GLU A 412 -23.31 1.14 39.21
CA GLU A 412 -22.28 0.10 39.37
C GLU A 412 -22.28 -0.99 38.27
N THR A 413 -23.47 -1.43 37.84
CA THR A 413 -23.64 -2.41 36.76
C THR A 413 -23.22 -1.89 35.40
N ASP A 414 -23.55 -0.63 35.10
CA ASP A 414 -23.27 0.02 33.81
C ASP A 414 -21.83 0.51 33.73
N ALA A 415 -21.27 0.95 34.87
CA ALA A 415 -19.87 1.31 35.01
C ALA A 415 -18.98 0.10 34.69
N GLN A 416 -19.30 -1.08 35.24
CA GLN A 416 -18.53 -2.29 34.99
C GLN A 416 -18.62 -2.73 33.51
N ALA A 417 -19.82 -2.65 32.91
CA ALA A 417 -20.00 -2.96 31.49
C ALA A 417 -19.25 -1.99 30.57
N ALA A 418 -19.33 -0.67 30.85
CA ALA A 418 -18.64 0.36 30.08
C ALA A 418 -17.12 0.26 30.20
N VAL A 419 -16.59 -0.08 31.38
CA VAL A 419 -15.15 -0.32 31.58
C VAL A 419 -14.66 -1.55 30.81
N ASN A 420 -15.48 -2.59 30.70
CA ASN A 420 -15.14 -3.77 29.90
C ASN A 420 -15.08 -3.43 28.40
N GLU A 421 -16.04 -2.66 27.87
CA GLU A 421 -16.02 -2.19 26.47
C GLU A 421 -14.85 -1.21 26.22
N MET A 422 -14.50 -0.37 27.21
CA MET A 422 -13.32 0.49 27.14
C MET A 422 -12.02 -0.31 27.05
N ALA A 423 -11.94 -1.47 27.70
CA ALA A 423 -10.77 -2.35 27.61
C ALA A 423 -10.57 -2.89 26.19
N GLU A 424 -11.65 -3.11 25.42
CA GLU A 424 -11.54 -3.47 24.00
C GLU A 424 -11.01 -2.31 23.15
N LEU A 425 -11.42 -1.08 23.45
CA LEU A 425 -10.90 0.13 22.78
C LEU A 425 -9.45 0.46 23.17
N LEU A 426 -8.97 -0.06 24.30
CA LEU A 426 -7.57 0.09 24.73
C LEU A 426 -6.63 -0.90 24.02
N ASP A 427 -7.16 -2.03 23.53
CA ASP A 427 -6.40 -3.05 22.80
C ASP A 427 -6.28 -2.67 21.31
N PRO A 428 -5.08 -2.25 20.83
CA PRO A 428 -4.92 -1.75 19.47
C PRO A 428 -5.31 -2.77 18.39
N MET A 429 -5.12 -4.07 18.66
CA MET A 429 -5.45 -5.12 17.70
C MET A 429 -6.95 -5.40 17.63
N THR A 430 -7.65 -5.29 18.76
CA THR A 430 -9.12 -5.37 18.80
C THR A 430 -9.74 -4.15 18.13
N VAL A 431 -9.21 -2.95 18.40
CA VAL A 431 -9.62 -1.70 17.72
C VAL A 431 -9.54 -1.84 16.21
N TRP A 432 -8.40 -2.31 15.68
CA TRP A 432 -8.22 -2.55 14.26
C TRP A 432 -9.32 -3.46 13.72
N LYS A 433 -9.45 -4.67 14.27
CA LYS A 433 -10.33 -5.71 13.74
C LYS A 433 -11.82 -5.38 13.84
N LYS A 434 -12.25 -4.75 14.93
CA LYS A 434 -13.67 -4.54 15.23
C LYS A 434 -14.19 -3.18 14.75
N TYR A 435 -13.37 -2.14 14.77
CA TYR A 435 -13.84 -0.76 14.53
C TYR A 435 -13.23 -0.08 13.31
N LEU A 436 -12.06 -0.51 12.84
CA LEU A 436 -11.30 0.21 11.79
C LEU A 436 -11.07 -0.60 10.52
N LEU A 437 -11.21 -1.92 10.55
CA LEU A 437 -11.07 -2.78 9.39
C LEU A 437 -12.27 -2.55 8.44
N PRO A 438 -12.04 -2.24 7.15
CA PRO A 438 -13.12 -2.10 6.18
C PRO A 438 -13.89 -3.42 6.02
N SER A 439 -15.21 -3.42 6.24
CA SER A 439 -16.06 -4.60 6.07
C SER A 439 -16.18 -4.97 4.58
N LYS A 440 -15.96 -6.26 4.26
CA LYS A 440 -15.99 -6.80 2.89
C LYS A 440 -17.39 -7.03 2.29
N GLU A 441 -18.47 -6.70 2.99
CA GLU A 441 -19.85 -7.04 2.56
C GLU A 441 -20.58 -5.95 1.74
N ALA A 442 -19.86 -4.95 1.21
CA ALA A 442 -20.45 -3.93 0.32
C ALA A 442 -20.41 -4.31 -1.18
N GLU A 443 -20.06 -5.56 -1.51
CA GLU A 443 -20.11 -6.12 -2.87
C GLU A 443 -21.19 -7.20 -2.96
N GLY A 444 -22.46 -6.81 -3.02
CA GLY A 444 -23.53 -7.78 -3.24
C GLY A 444 -24.92 -7.34 -2.81
N SER A 445 -25.50 -6.34 -3.47
CA SER A 445 -26.96 -6.16 -3.47
C SER A 445 -27.41 -5.52 -4.77
N ASN A 446 -28.04 -6.33 -5.62
CA ASN A 446 -28.80 -5.90 -6.78
C ASN A 446 -30.04 -5.15 -6.30
N MET A 447 -30.24 -3.90 -6.74
CA MET A 447 -31.57 -3.39 -7.10
C MET A 447 -31.45 -2.43 -8.29
N VAL A 448 -32.27 -2.70 -9.31
CA VAL A 448 -32.62 -1.79 -10.39
C VAL A 448 -33.54 -0.72 -9.78
N ALA A 449 -33.30 0.56 -10.05
CA ALA A 449 -34.24 1.62 -9.70
C ALA A 449 -34.47 2.52 -10.91
N GLU A 450 -35.72 2.54 -11.34
CA GLU A 450 -36.34 3.47 -12.29
C GLU A 450 -36.45 4.88 -11.67
N GLU A 451 -36.64 5.87 -12.54
CA GLU A 451 -36.79 7.29 -12.21
C GLU A 451 -38.11 7.61 -11.49
N ASP A 452 -38.04 8.67 -10.67
CA ASP A 452 -39.10 9.50 -10.07
C ASP A 452 -39.92 8.98 -8.87
N ASP A 453 -39.57 9.46 -7.67
CA ASP A 453 -40.47 10.29 -6.83
C ASP A 453 -39.68 10.94 -5.66
N GLU A 454 -40.17 12.11 -5.21
CA GLU A 454 -39.60 12.95 -4.15
C GLU A 454 -39.60 12.29 -2.75
N GLU A 455 -38.65 12.76 -1.92
CA GLU A 455 -38.47 12.60 -0.46
C GLU A 455 -37.57 11.47 0.10
N VAL A 456 -36.67 11.93 0.97
CA VAL A 456 -35.76 11.25 1.91
C VAL A 456 -34.47 10.66 1.29
N PRO A 457 -33.29 11.28 1.54
CA PRO A 457 -32.02 10.60 1.29
C PRO A 457 -31.93 9.39 2.22
N ALA A 458 -32.07 8.19 1.65
CA ALA A 458 -31.84 6.95 2.36
C ALA A 458 -30.35 6.81 2.69
N GLU A 459 -29.93 7.38 3.81
CA GLU A 459 -28.93 6.74 4.67
C GLU A 459 -29.49 5.39 5.11
N LEU A 460 -29.30 4.35 4.31
CA LEU A 460 -29.32 2.99 4.84
C LEU A 460 -27.99 2.76 5.56
N GLU A 461 -27.94 3.26 6.79
CA GLU A 461 -26.94 2.97 7.81
C GLU A 461 -26.79 1.45 7.96
N GLN A 462 -25.69 0.89 7.46
CA GLN A 462 -25.07 -0.21 8.20
C GLN A 462 -24.38 0.40 9.40
N ALA A 463 -24.96 0.20 10.60
CA ALA A 463 -24.39 0.70 11.84
C ALA A 463 -22.93 0.24 11.96
N THR A 464 -21.99 1.20 11.89
CA THR A 464 -20.58 0.91 12.21
C THR A 464 -20.52 0.35 13.64
N ALA A 465 -19.56 -0.55 13.93
CA ALA A 465 -19.43 -1.16 15.26
C ALA A 465 -19.37 -0.13 16.40
N LEU A 466 -18.90 1.10 16.11
CA LEU A 466 -18.95 2.23 17.03
C LEU A 466 -20.38 2.73 17.30
N GLN A 467 -21.23 2.85 16.27
CA GLN A 467 -22.62 3.29 16.45
C GLN A 467 -23.43 2.27 17.24
N ALA A 468 -23.21 0.97 16.99
CA ALA A 468 -23.80 -0.09 17.80
C ALA A 468 -23.34 -0.03 19.27
N LEU A 469 -22.07 0.31 19.53
CA LEU A 469 -21.56 0.52 20.88
C LEU A 469 -22.18 1.75 21.54
N LYS A 470 -22.25 2.88 20.84
CA LYS A 470 -22.82 4.14 21.33
C LYS A 470 -24.31 3.99 21.70
N ALA A 471 -25.07 3.23 20.91
CA ALA A 471 -26.50 2.99 21.17
C ALA A 471 -26.80 2.29 22.51
N LYS A 472 -25.81 1.60 23.11
CA LYS A 472 -25.98 0.92 24.41
C LYS A 472 -25.95 1.88 25.61
N TYR A 473 -25.45 3.11 25.45
CA TYR A 473 -25.14 4.00 26.57
C TYR A 473 -25.70 5.41 26.37
N ASN A 474 -25.70 6.20 27.45
CA ASN A 474 -26.06 7.61 27.38
C ASN A 474 -25.08 8.42 26.50
N ARG A 475 -25.50 9.63 26.10
CA ARG A 475 -24.72 10.51 25.22
C ARG A 475 -23.29 10.71 25.72
N ALA A 476 -23.11 11.02 27.01
CA ALA A 476 -21.80 11.32 27.60
C ALA A 476 -20.84 10.12 27.51
N THR A 477 -21.32 8.91 27.81
CA THR A 477 -20.55 7.67 27.67
C THR A 477 -20.24 7.36 26.20
N GLY A 478 -21.18 7.57 25.29
CA GLY A 478 -20.94 7.43 23.85
C GLY A 478 -19.85 8.39 23.33
N CYS A 479 -19.79 9.61 23.87
CA CYS A 479 -18.76 10.60 23.55
C CYS A 479 -17.36 10.15 24.00
N VAL A 480 -17.26 9.50 25.17
CA VAL A 480 -16.00 8.91 25.64
C VAL A 480 -15.50 7.87 24.65
N PHE A 481 -16.34 6.93 24.21
CA PHE A 481 -15.91 5.89 23.27
C PHE A 481 -15.48 6.43 21.91
N GLU A 482 -16.17 7.44 21.39
CA GLU A 482 -15.79 8.10 20.14
C GLU A 482 -14.44 8.84 20.28
N PHE A 483 -14.23 9.55 21.38
CA PHE A 483 -12.95 10.20 21.68
C PHE A 483 -11.79 9.19 21.78
N LEU A 484 -12.00 8.07 22.47
CA LEU A 484 -10.99 7.02 22.61
C LEU A 484 -10.66 6.36 21.27
N LEU A 485 -11.66 6.16 20.40
CA LEU A 485 -11.42 5.64 19.05
C LEU A 485 -10.64 6.65 18.18
N ASP A 486 -10.96 7.94 18.28
CA ASP A 486 -10.22 9.00 17.56
C ASP A 486 -8.75 9.09 18.02
N LEU A 487 -8.48 8.88 19.32
CA LEU A 487 -7.11 8.74 19.83
C LEU A 487 -6.40 7.54 19.21
N ALA A 488 -7.06 6.38 19.17
CA ALA A 488 -6.50 5.17 18.57
C ALA A 488 -6.27 5.30 17.05
N ARG A 489 -7.08 6.11 16.34
CA ARG A 489 -6.92 6.44 14.91
C ARG A 489 -5.74 7.37 14.63
N GLY A 490 -5.14 7.98 15.67
CA GLY A 490 -4.06 8.96 15.53
C GLY A 490 -4.53 10.36 15.13
N LYS A 491 -5.83 10.67 15.21
CA LYS A 491 -6.41 11.97 14.83
C LYS A 491 -5.75 13.14 15.58
N TYR A 492 -5.36 12.91 16.83
CA TYR A 492 -4.78 13.92 17.72
C TYR A 492 -3.24 13.81 17.84
N PHE A 493 -2.56 13.18 16.87
CA PHE A 493 -1.12 12.89 17.00
C PHE A 493 -0.26 14.14 17.17
N ALA A 494 -0.60 15.26 16.52
CA ALA A 494 0.10 16.53 16.70
C ALA A 494 -0.04 17.06 18.14
N ASP A 495 -1.28 17.13 18.65
CA ASP A 495 -1.58 17.59 20.01
C ASP A 495 -0.91 16.72 21.09
N LEU A 496 -0.81 15.40 20.85
CA LEU A 496 -0.16 14.45 21.75
C LEU A 496 1.35 14.68 21.86
N LYS A 497 2.03 15.18 20.81
CA LYS A 497 3.46 15.49 20.86
C LYS A 497 3.77 16.62 21.84
N ASP A 498 2.93 17.64 21.86
CA ASP A 498 3.08 18.78 22.77
C ASP A 498 2.83 18.36 24.22
N LEU A 499 1.82 17.51 24.45
CA LEU A 499 1.53 16.98 25.78
C LEU A 499 2.60 15.99 26.29
N ALA A 500 3.13 15.14 25.42
CA ALA A 500 4.20 14.22 25.77
C ALA A 500 5.49 14.98 26.17
N LYS A 501 5.74 16.15 25.56
CA LYS A 501 6.83 17.04 25.95
C LYS A 501 6.62 17.58 27.37
N LEU A 502 5.41 18.02 27.72
CA LEU A 502 5.07 18.56 29.04
C LEU A 502 5.05 17.48 30.15
N SER A 503 4.64 16.26 29.81
CA SER A 503 4.66 15.12 30.74
C SER A 503 6.09 14.70 31.14
N SER A 504 7.08 14.95 30.27
CA SER A 504 8.48 14.65 30.56
C SER A 504 9.12 15.49 31.68
N ASP A 505 8.46 16.57 32.10
CA ASP A 505 8.88 17.44 33.21
C ASP A 505 8.34 16.99 34.58
N GLY A 506 7.70 15.81 34.66
CA GLY A 506 7.22 15.21 35.92
C GLY A 506 5.79 15.61 36.32
N THR A 507 5.09 16.34 35.46
CA THR A 507 3.67 16.70 35.63
C THR A 507 2.77 15.65 34.98
N SER A 508 1.77 15.12 35.69
CA SER A 508 0.86 14.12 35.11
C SER A 508 -0.06 14.74 34.05
N VAL A 509 -0.39 13.99 33.01
CA VAL A 509 -1.33 14.43 31.96
C VAL A 509 -2.68 14.79 32.59
N GLY A 510 -3.10 14.04 33.62
CA GLY A 510 -4.31 14.33 34.39
C GLY A 510 -4.34 15.73 35.01
N LYS A 511 -3.19 16.30 35.42
CA LYS A 511 -3.12 17.67 35.93
C LYS A 511 -3.34 18.70 34.82
N HIS A 512 -2.74 18.50 33.65
CA HIS A 512 -2.97 19.38 32.49
C HIS A 512 -4.41 19.34 32.00
N VAL A 513 -5.05 18.15 32.05
CA VAL A 513 -6.48 18.01 31.75
C VAL A 513 -7.33 18.73 32.80
N GLN A 514 -7.01 18.61 34.10
CA GLN A 514 -7.71 19.33 35.17
C GLN A 514 -7.53 20.85 35.07
N ASP A 515 -6.32 21.32 34.76
CA ASP A 515 -6.03 22.73 34.55
C ASP A 515 -6.77 23.29 33.33
N ALA A 516 -6.87 22.52 32.24
CA ALA A 516 -7.65 22.86 31.05
C ALA A 516 -9.16 22.95 31.35
N VAL A 517 -9.70 22.00 32.12
CA VAL A 517 -11.11 21.99 32.56
C VAL A 517 -11.40 23.15 33.53
N ALA A 518 -10.47 23.48 34.43
CA ALA A 518 -10.61 24.62 35.33
C ALA A 518 -10.54 25.96 34.56
N ALA A 519 -9.71 26.04 33.52
CA ALA A 519 -9.52 27.23 32.70
C ALA A 519 -10.71 27.53 31.76
N SER A 520 -11.52 26.54 31.37
CA SER A 520 -12.67 26.73 30.45
C SER A 520 -13.78 27.63 30.99
N SER A 521 -13.70 28.05 32.26
CA SER A 521 -14.60 29.04 32.88
C SER A 521 -14.19 30.50 32.61
N LYS A 522 -13.03 30.75 31.97
CA LYS A 522 -12.58 32.06 31.48
C LYS A 522 -11.96 31.90 30.09
N GLU A 523 -12.62 32.45 29.06
CA GLU A 523 -12.19 32.43 27.66
C GLU A 523 -10.69 32.73 27.48
N LYS A 524 -9.94 31.79 26.91
CA LYS A 524 -8.68 32.07 26.21
C LYS A 524 -8.47 31.15 25.01
N GLU A 525 -8.15 31.77 23.88
CA GLU A 525 -7.46 31.19 22.73
C GLU A 525 -6.16 30.49 23.18
N GLY A 526 -5.93 29.25 22.74
CA GLY A 526 -4.65 28.54 22.98
C GLY A 526 -4.74 27.08 23.42
N LEU A 527 -5.93 26.56 23.77
CA LEU A 527 -6.12 25.12 24.03
C LEU A 527 -6.07 24.31 22.72
N SER A 528 -5.33 23.20 22.73
CA SER A 528 -5.30 22.26 21.60
C SER A 528 -6.68 21.65 21.33
N HIS A 529 -6.91 21.24 20.09
CA HIS A 529 -8.20 20.71 19.66
C HIS A 529 -8.60 19.47 20.47
N MET A 530 -7.64 18.57 20.77
CA MET A 530 -7.85 17.41 21.62
C MET A 530 -8.30 17.79 23.05
N LEU A 531 -7.68 18.80 23.68
CA LEU A 531 -8.02 19.20 25.05
C LEU A 531 -9.40 19.89 25.13
N LYS A 532 -9.76 20.67 24.12
CA LYS A 532 -11.12 21.22 23.97
C LYS A 532 -12.14 20.07 23.92
N THR A 533 -11.85 19.08 23.08
CA THR A 533 -12.71 17.91 22.93
C THR A 533 -12.90 17.13 24.23
N LEU A 534 -11.81 16.83 24.95
CA LEU A 534 -11.86 16.13 26.23
C LEU A 534 -12.59 16.94 27.31
N THR A 535 -12.43 18.27 27.32
CA THR A 535 -13.13 19.16 28.27
C THR A 535 -14.64 19.08 28.11
N VAL A 536 -15.14 19.06 26.87
CA VAL A 536 -16.56 18.91 26.58
C VAL A 536 -17.08 17.54 27.04
N VAL A 537 -16.31 16.47 26.82
CA VAL A 537 -16.66 15.13 27.34
C VAL A 537 -16.80 15.16 28.87
N ILE A 538 -15.85 15.77 29.58
CA ILE A 538 -15.87 15.87 31.05
C ILE A 538 -17.09 16.67 31.53
N GLN A 539 -17.36 17.84 30.94
CA GLN A 539 -18.50 18.68 31.28
C GLN A 539 -19.85 17.97 31.05
N SER A 540 -19.95 17.14 30.01
CA SER A 540 -21.16 16.37 29.73
C SER A 540 -21.52 15.38 30.85
N PHE A 541 -20.52 14.85 31.58
CA PHE A 541 -20.77 14.01 32.76
C PHE A 541 -21.25 14.81 33.99
N ASP A 542 -20.84 16.06 34.12
CA ASP A 542 -21.21 16.91 35.26
C ASP A 542 -22.62 17.53 35.11
N VAL A 543 -23.09 17.77 33.87
CA VAL A 543 -24.46 18.24 33.59
C VAL A 543 -25.50 17.11 33.72
N THR A 544 -25.15 15.89 33.32
CA THR A 544 -26.08 14.75 33.26
C THR A 544 -26.30 14.06 34.62
N ALA A 545 -25.50 14.39 35.64
CA ALA A 545 -25.63 13.85 37.00
C ALA A 545 -26.94 14.23 37.73
N LYS A 546 -27.76 15.14 37.18
CA LYS A 546 -29.04 15.57 37.79
C LYS A 546 -30.30 14.88 37.30
N SER A 547 -30.24 13.97 36.32
CA SER A 547 -31.42 13.18 35.93
C SER A 547 -31.01 11.87 35.26
N VAL A 548 -31.05 10.77 36.02
CA VAL A 548 -30.97 9.42 35.47
C VAL A 548 -32.31 8.74 35.75
N SER A 549 -33.21 8.78 34.76
CA SER A 549 -34.39 7.91 34.70
C SER A 549 -34.34 7.13 33.39
N LEU A 550 -34.45 5.80 33.51
CA LEU A 550 -34.12 4.78 32.53
C LEU A 550 -35.27 4.47 31.53
N SER A 551 -36.02 5.49 31.08
CA SER A 551 -37.23 5.27 30.26
C SER A 551 -37.20 5.85 28.85
N ALA A 552 -36.04 6.23 28.32
CA ALA A 552 -35.92 6.82 26.97
C ALA A 552 -35.49 5.82 25.87
N HIS A 553 -35.99 4.58 25.90
CA HIS A 553 -35.60 3.51 24.96
C HIS A 553 -36.26 3.57 23.56
N LEU A 554 -36.76 4.73 23.09
CA LEU A 554 -37.50 4.82 21.80
C LEU A 554 -37.14 6.02 20.91
N ALA A 555 -35.93 6.58 21.01
CA ALA A 555 -35.45 7.59 20.06
C ALA A 555 -34.40 7.03 19.09
N ALA A 556 -34.46 7.48 17.84
CA ALA A 556 -33.69 7.07 16.65
C ALA A 556 -32.15 7.02 16.83
N PRO A 557 -31.39 6.39 15.89
CA PRO A 557 -29.94 6.24 15.98
C PRO A 557 -29.24 7.59 16.19
N ALA A 558 -28.27 7.64 17.09
CA ALA A 558 -27.63 8.90 17.47
C ALA A 558 -26.53 9.33 16.45
N PRO A 559 -26.51 10.61 16.03
CA PRO A 559 -25.46 11.15 15.15
C PRO A 559 -24.05 11.15 15.81
N SER A 560 -23.01 11.30 14.98
CA SER A 560 -21.58 11.31 15.39
C SER A 560 -21.25 12.43 16.40
N PHE A 561 -20.26 12.25 17.28
CA PHE A 561 -19.86 13.20 18.33
C PHE A 561 -19.43 14.57 17.78
N MET A 562 -19.03 14.66 16.50
CA MET A 562 -18.83 15.95 15.81
C MET A 562 -20.09 16.83 15.80
N SER A 563 -21.28 16.23 15.87
CA SER A 563 -22.55 16.96 16.03
C SER A 563 -22.80 17.45 17.47
N SER A 564 -21.98 17.05 18.46
CA SER A 564 -22.18 17.39 19.88
C SER A 564 -21.07 18.24 20.52
N LEU A 565 -19.88 18.28 19.92
CA LEU A 565 -18.84 19.26 20.26
C LEU A 565 -19.22 20.70 19.90
N GLY A 566 -20.30 20.89 19.13
CA GLY A 566 -20.96 22.16 18.89
C GLY A 566 -21.74 22.72 20.10
N SER A 567 -21.43 22.36 21.35
CA SER A 567 -22.13 22.89 22.53
C SER A 567 -21.37 24.01 23.27
N GLY A 568 -20.37 24.63 22.62
CA GLY A 568 -20.20 26.09 22.62
C GLY A 568 -20.78 26.75 21.36
N GLY A 569 -21.42 25.95 20.51
CA GLY A 569 -21.75 26.21 19.11
C GLY A 569 -23.16 26.73 18.91
N ALA A 570 -23.40 27.97 19.35
CA ALA A 570 -24.34 28.79 18.59
C ALA A 570 -23.62 29.48 17.42
N GLN A 571 -22.35 29.85 17.59
CA GLN A 571 -21.59 30.60 16.58
C GLN A 571 -20.81 29.70 15.61
N ASP A 572 -20.16 28.63 16.09
CA ASP A 572 -19.39 27.71 15.24
C ASP A 572 -20.27 26.70 14.49
N GLU A 573 -21.39 26.27 15.06
CA GLU A 573 -22.37 25.43 14.36
C GLU A 573 -23.13 26.25 13.32
N ALA A 574 -23.49 27.50 13.64
CA ALA A 574 -23.98 28.44 12.64
C ALA A 574 -22.94 28.71 11.55
N ALA A 575 -21.65 28.88 11.90
CA ALA A 575 -20.59 29.09 10.92
C ALA A 575 -20.32 27.85 10.04
N ASN A 576 -20.44 26.64 10.58
CA ASN A 576 -20.31 25.39 9.83
C ASN A 576 -21.55 25.09 8.97
N MET A 577 -22.76 25.30 9.51
CA MET A 577 -24.00 25.24 8.73
C MET A 577 -23.98 26.29 7.62
N GLU A 578 -23.47 27.48 7.90
CA GLU A 578 -23.32 28.54 6.92
C GLU A 578 -22.27 28.18 5.87
N ARG A 579 -21.12 27.63 6.29
CA ARG A 579 -20.11 27.10 5.37
C ARG A 579 -20.70 26.01 4.47
N GLU A 580 -21.45 25.07 5.03
CA GLU A 580 -22.12 24.02 4.25
C GLU A 580 -23.21 24.60 3.33
N ARG A 581 -23.99 25.58 3.79
CA ARG A 581 -24.99 26.30 2.99
C ARG A 581 -24.34 26.99 1.79
N VAL A 582 -23.25 27.72 2.02
CA VAL A 582 -22.48 28.40 0.97
C VAL A 582 -21.86 27.38 0.02
N TRP A 583 -21.33 26.25 0.51
CA TRP A 583 -20.84 25.17 -0.34
C TRP A 583 -21.95 24.59 -1.24
N ARG A 584 -23.14 24.34 -0.69
CA ARG A 584 -24.30 23.88 -1.46
C ARG A 584 -24.70 24.91 -2.54
N GLN A 585 -24.56 26.20 -2.27
CA GLN A 585 -24.77 27.25 -3.28
C GLN A 585 -23.71 27.19 -4.39
N VAL A 586 -22.42 27.04 -4.05
CA VAL A 586 -21.34 26.80 -5.04
C VAL A 586 -21.67 25.58 -5.90
N GLN A 587 -22.07 24.48 -5.27
CA GLN A 587 -22.44 23.25 -5.95
C GLN A 587 -23.65 23.42 -6.87
N ALA A 588 -24.62 24.24 -6.48
CA ALA A 588 -25.79 24.57 -7.27
C ALA A 588 -25.42 25.40 -8.50
N GLU A 589 -24.56 26.42 -8.36
CA GLU A 589 -24.03 27.19 -9.50
C GLU A 589 -23.27 26.28 -10.47
N ARG A 590 -22.38 25.42 -9.96
CA ARG A 590 -21.66 24.40 -10.76
C ARG A 590 -22.63 23.52 -11.55
N LYS A 591 -23.68 22.99 -10.91
CA LYS A 591 -24.68 22.09 -11.54
C LYS A 591 -25.51 22.77 -12.64
N LYS A 592 -25.57 24.10 -12.70
CA LYS A 592 -26.27 24.80 -13.80
C LYS A 592 -25.55 24.59 -15.14
N ILE A 593 -24.23 24.45 -15.10
CA ILE A 593 -23.34 24.54 -16.26
C ILE A 593 -22.60 23.21 -16.50
N VAL A 594 -22.16 22.55 -15.44
CA VAL A 594 -21.35 21.34 -15.46
C VAL A 594 -22.16 20.14 -15.01
N GLY A 595 -22.19 19.11 -15.85
CA GLY A 595 -22.69 17.77 -15.54
C GLY A 595 -21.61 16.71 -15.71
N PHE A 596 -21.83 15.56 -15.08
CA PHE A 596 -21.02 14.37 -15.26
C PHE A 596 -21.93 13.15 -15.26
N GLY A 597 -21.52 12.09 -15.95
CA GLY A 597 -22.17 10.79 -15.83
C GLY A 597 -21.23 9.65 -16.14
N PHE A 598 -21.63 8.45 -15.76
CA PHE A 598 -20.90 7.21 -16.03
C PHE A 598 -21.93 6.11 -16.29
N ALA A 599 -21.53 5.09 -17.07
CA ALA A 599 -22.32 3.88 -17.25
C ALA A 599 -21.82 2.77 -16.31
N LYS A 600 -22.61 1.71 -16.10
CA LYS A 600 -22.25 0.56 -15.23
C LYS A 600 -20.90 -0.05 -15.63
N SER A 601 -20.62 -0.08 -16.92
CA SER A 601 -19.31 -0.33 -17.51
C SER A 601 -18.99 0.83 -18.44
N PHE A 602 -17.72 1.23 -18.53
CA PHE A 602 -17.33 2.30 -19.45
C PHE A 602 -17.75 1.94 -20.89
N PRO A 603 -18.33 2.87 -21.66
CA PRO A 603 -18.77 2.58 -23.02
C PRO A 603 -17.63 2.03 -23.88
N SER A 604 -17.94 0.96 -24.60
CA SER A 604 -17.00 0.21 -25.44
C SER A 604 -17.41 0.19 -26.91
N THR A 605 -18.68 0.48 -27.22
CA THR A 605 -19.20 0.53 -28.60
C THR A 605 -19.78 1.90 -28.95
N THR A 606 -19.88 2.20 -30.23
CA THR A 606 -20.47 3.43 -30.77
C THR A 606 -21.89 3.68 -30.25
N GLU A 607 -22.71 2.63 -30.13
CA GLU A 607 -24.08 2.73 -29.63
C GLU A 607 -24.13 3.11 -28.15
N GLN A 608 -23.22 2.58 -27.34
CA GLN A 608 -23.12 2.91 -25.93
C GLN A 608 -22.66 4.35 -25.72
N PHE A 609 -21.73 4.85 -26.55
CA PHE A 609 -21.37 6.27 -26.55
C PHE A 609 -22.55 7.15 -26.98
N GLN A 610 -23.34 6.72 -27.95
CA GLN A 610 -24.55 7.44 -28.38
C GLN A 610 -25.64 7.46 -27.30
N GLU A 611 -25.81 6.39 -26.54
CA GLU A 611 -26.70 6.36 -25.37
C GLU A 611 -26.21 7.32 -24.28
N ALA A 612 -24.93 7.28 -23.94
CA ALA A 612 -24.33 8.22 -22.98
C ALA A 612 -24.48 9.69 -23.43
N PHE A 613 -24.32 9.95 -24.73
CA PHE A 613 -24.52 11.27 -25.30
C PHE A 613 -25.97 11.74 -25.20
N ARG A 614 -26.96 10.88 -25.48
CA ARG A 614 -28.39 11.19 -25.25
C ARG A 614 -28.69 11.50 -23.79
N GLY A 615 -28.00 10.82 -22.87
CA GLY A 615 -28.09 11.05 -21.42
C GLY A 615 -27.43 12.34 -20.93
N SER A 616 -26.72 13.11 -21.78
CA SER A 616 -25.99 14.32 -21.37
C SER A 616 -26.88 15.56 -21.10
N GLY A 617 -28.20 15.38 -21.05
CA GLY A 617 -29.17 16.39 -20.62
C GLY A 617 -29.09 17.68 -21.43
N LYS A 618 -28.71 18.79 -20.76
CA LYS A 618 -28.62 20.13 -21.39
C LYS A 618 -27.64 20.18 -22.57
N VAL A 619 -26.57 19.38 -22.53
CA VAL A 619 -25.60 19.31 -23.63
C VAL A 619 -26.22 18.62 -24.84
N PHE A 620 -26.98 17.54 -24.63
CA PHE A 620 -27.71 16.87 -25.71
C PHE A 620 -28.83 17.76 -26.30
N ALA A 621 -29.58 18.45 -25.42
CA ALA A 621 -30.68 19.34 -25.81
C ALA A 621 -30.22 20.70 -26.39
N PHE A 622 -28.91 21.00 -26.35
CA PHE A 622 -28.38 22.24 -26.87
C PHE A 622 -28.67 22.39 -28.37
N ASN A 623 -29.27 23.51 -28.73
CA ASN A 623 -29.55 23.86 -30.12
C ASN A 623 -28.73 25.09 -30.52
N GLY A 624 -27.68 24.85 -31.30
CA GLY A 624 -26.72 25.88 -31.72
C GLY A 624 -27.15 26.68 -32.95
N SER A 625 -26.26 27.58 -33.36
CA SER A 625 -26.35 28.28 -34.64
C SER A 625 -24.98 28.28 -35.33
N LEU A 626 -24.98 27.94 -36.62
CA LEU A 626 -23.75 27.82 -37.39
C LEU A 626 -22.97 29.14 -37.38
N ASN A 627 -21.66 29.06 -37.12
CA ASN A 627 -20.72 30.18 -37.00
C ASN A 627 -20.87 31.09 -35.77
N ALA A 628 -21.80 30.82 -34.85
CA ALA A 628 -22.03 31.66 -33.69
C ALA A 628 -22.11 30.88 -32.36
N ALA A 629 -22.72 29.69 -32.36
CA ALA A 629 -22.84 28.87 -31.17
C ALA A 629 -22.82 27.37 -31.53
N HIS A 630 -21.72 26.69 -31.23
CA HIS A 630 -21.51 25.29 -31.58
C HIS A 630 -21.49 24.39 -30.36
N ARG A 631 -21.78 23.10 -30.58
CA ARG A 631 -21.50 22.04 -29.62
C ARG A 631 -20.24 21.29 -30.02
N LEU A 632 -19.38 21.01 -29.06
CA LEU A 632 -18.16 20.24 -29.24
C LEU A 632 -18.36 18.85 -28.65
N VAL A 633 -18.05 17.81 -29.41
CA VAL A 633 -17.88 16.44 -28.92
C VAL A 633 -16.40 16.09 -29.06
N VAL A 634 -15.73 15.79 -27.94
CA VAL A 634 -14.26 15.69 -27.92
C VAL A 634 -13.76 14.44 -27.18
N ALA A 635 -12.65 13.88 -27.67
CA ALA A 635 -11.92 12.80 -27.02
C ALA A 635 -10.41 12.91 -27.25
N SER A 636 -9.62 12.54 -26.25
CA SER A 636 -8.15 12.58 -26.26
C SER A 636 -7.59 11.22 -25.84
N ALA A 637 -6.79 10.59 -26.69
CA ALA A 637 -6.31 9.22 -26.48
C ALA A 637 -5.40 9.10 -25.24
N ASP A 638 -4.60 10.12 -24.94
CA ASP A 638 -3.71 10.19 -23.76
C ASP A 638 -4.48 10.23 -22.41
N LEU A 639 -5.79 10.44 -22.43
CA LEU A 639 -6.66 10.54 -21.25
C LEU A 639 -7.60 9.33 -21.11
N MET A 640 -7.38 8.28 -21.89
CA MET A 640 -8.25 7.09 -21.94
C MET A 640 -7.66 5.89 -21.18
N ALA A 641 -6.35 5.84 -20.94
CA ALA A 641 -5.69 4.73 -20.26
C ALA A 641 -4.40 5.17 -19.57
N GLU A 642 -4.06 4.52 -18.46
CA GLU A 642 -2.72 4.57 -17.87
C GLU A 642 -2.35 3.18 -17.33
N SER A 643 -1.46 2.49 -18.04
CA SER A 643 -1.13 1.07 -17.81
C SER A 643 0.37 0.77 -17.80
N GLU A 644 1.21 1.73 -18.18
CA GLU A 644 2.68 1.56 -18.18
C GLU A 644 3.24 1.44 -16.76
N ALA A 645 4.37 0.75 -16.62
CA ALA A 645 5.08 0.65 -15.33
C ALA A 645 5.75 1.98 -14.93
N GLU A 646 6.14 2.79 -15.92
CA GLU A 646 6.75 4.11 -15.74
C GLU A 646 5.97 5.16 -16.57
N PRO A 647 4.71 5.47 -16.20
CA PRO A 647 3.81 6.29 -17.00
C PRO A 647 4.27 7.75 -17.16
N TRP A 648 5.18 8.23 -16.29
CA TRP A 648 5.85 9.53 -16.41
C TRP A 648 6.90 9.58 -17.54
N LEU A 649 7.45 8.43 -17.98
CA LEU A 649 8.40 8.34 -19.09
C LEU A 649 7.76 7.87 -20.40
N ASN A 650 6.85 6.90 -20.28
CA ASN A 650 6.27 6.16 -21.38
C ASN A 650 4.75 6.38 -21.43
N PRO A 651 4.21 6.81 -22.58
CA PRO A 651 2.79 7.00 -22.71
C PRO A 651 2.06 5.66 -22.81
N SER A 652 0.89 5.57 -22.19
CA SER A 652 0.06 4.37 -22.24
C SER A 652 -0.76 4.35 -23.51
N MET A 653 -0.71 3.22 -24.23
CA MET A 653 -1.51 3.04 -25.44
C MET A 653 -2.96 2.73 -25.06
N VAL A 654 -3.90 3.43 -25.68
CA VAL A 654 -5.32 3.10 -25.62
C VAL A 654 -5.61 1.82 -26.39
N ASP A 655 -6.61 1.05 -25.95
CA ASP A 655 -7.09 -0.10 -26.72
C ASP A 655 -7.58 0.36 -28.11
N LYS A 656 -7.12 -0.34 -29.16
CA LYS A 656 -7.34 0.07 -30.55
C LYS A 656 -8.81 -0.01 -30.97
N GLU A 657 -9.52 -1.02 -30.47
CA GLU A 657 -10.94 -1.20 -30.79
C GLU A 657 -11.78 -0.14 -30.07
N LEU A 658 -11.50 0.10 -28.79
CA LEU A 658 -12.12 1.18 -28.03
C LEU A 658 -11.88 2.54 -28.69
N TRP A 659 -10.65 2.86 -29.05
CA TRP A 659 -10.32 4.14 -29.68
C TRP A 659 -10.98 4.31 -31.04
N LYS A 660 -11.01 3.23 -31.84
CA LYS A 660 -11.78 3.20 -33.08
C LYS A 660 -13.26 3.50 -32.85
N ASN A 661 -13.89 2.87 -31.86
CA ASN A 661 -15.31 3.08 -31.54
C ASN A 661 -15.59 4.50 -31.05
N VAL A 662 -14.71 5.08 -30.24
CA VAL A 662 -14.79 6.51 -29.83
C VAL A 662 -14.77 7.42 -31.06
N CYS A 663 -13.83 7.20 -31.96
CA CYS A 663 -13.69 8.04 -33.13
C CYS A 663 -14.81 7.83 -34.15
N ASP A 664 -15.25 6.59 -34.37
CA ASP A 664 -16.42 6.29 -35.19
C ASP A 664 -17.66 6.99 -34.60
N PHE A 665 -17.84 7.00 -33.28
CA PHE A 665 -18.88 7.77 -32.61
C PHE A 665 -18.77 9.28 -32.86
N VAL A 666 -17.61 9.88 -32.56
CA VAL A 666 -17.37 11.32 -32.80
C VAL A 666 -17.58 11.68 -34.26
N ALA A 667 -17.24 10.76 -35.17
CA ALA A 667 -17.32 11.04 -36.59
C ALA A 667 -18.69 10.74 -37.22
N THR A 668 -19.52 9.87 -36.65
CA THR A 668 -20.80 9.48 -37.27
C THR A 668 -22.03 9.95 -36.50
N SER A 669 -21.92 10.05 -35.17
CA SER A 669 -23.07 10.25 -34.27
C SER A 669 -23.17 11.67 -33.73
N ALA A 670 -22.07 12.43 -33.72
CA ALA A 670 -22.05 13.88 -33.47
C ALA A 670 -22.38 14.67 -34.75
N SER A 671 -23.57 14.46 -35.32
CA SER A 671 -23.95 14.97 -36.65
C SER A 671 -24.98 16.11 -36.62
N GLY A 672 -25.12 16.82 -35.50
CA GLY A 672 -25.97 18.01 -35.44
C GLY A 672 -25.50 19.09 -36.40
N ALA A 673 -26.41 19.94 -36.87
CA ALA A 673 -26.11 21.00 -37.84
C ALA A 673 -25.10 22.06 -37.33
N CYS A 674 -24.73 22.01 -36.05
CA CYS A 674 -23.78 22.89 -35.37
C CYS A 674 -22.79 22.11 -34.48
N ASP A 675 -22.64 20.79 -34.68
CA ASP A 675 -21.75 19.93 -33.90
C ASP A 675 -20.37 19.83 -34.55
N PHE A 676 -19.32 20.15 -33.78
CA PHE A 676 -17.95 19.79 -34.10
C PHE A 676 -17.58 18.51 -33.37
N GLY A 677 -16.95 17.58 -34.10
CA GLY A 677 -16.32 16.40 -33.53
C GLY A 677 -14.81 16.58 -33.52
N VAL A 678 -14.15 16.36 -32.39
CA VAL A 678 -12.68 16.50 -32.27
C VAL A 678 -12.09 15.26 -31.61
N THR A 679 -11.12 14.64 -32.26
CA THR A 679 -10.33 13.57 -31.64
C THR A 679 -8.87 13.94 -31.66
N LEU A 680 -8.17 13.67 -30.56
CA LEU A 680 -6.75 13.97 -30.40
C LEU A 680 -5.99 12.68 -30.11
N ASP A 681 -4.87 12.48 -30.79
CA ASP A 681 -4.08 11.25 -30.69
C ASP A 681 -3.22 11.19 -29.41
N GLY A 682 -3.19 12.25 -28.60
CA GLY A 682 -2.40 12.28 -27.37
C GLY A 682 -0.90 12.12 -27.57
N ARG A 683 -0.40 12.33 -28.80
CA ARG A 683 0.99 12.06 -29.24
C ARG A 683 1.33 10.57 -29.33
N LEU A 684 0.33 9.69 -29.42
CA LEU A 684 0.47 8.23 -29.54
C LEU A 684 0.63 7.73 -30.98
N ARG A 685 0.36 8.57 -32.00
CA ARG A 685 0.46 8.21 -33.44
C ARG A 685 -0.43 7.05 -33.90
N GLU A 686 -1.65 6.97 -33.39
CA GLU A 686 -2.69 6.13 -33.98
C GLU A 686 -3.27 6.87 -35.20
N GLU A 687 -2.55 6.94 -36.32
CA GLU A 687 -2.90 7.81 -37.46
C GLU A 687 -3.92 7.19 -38.44
N ASP A 688 -4.06 5.86 -38.43
CA ASP A 688 -4.60 5.11 -39.59
C ASP A 688 -6.15 5.02 -39.69
N VAL A 689 -6.91 5.52 -38.71
CA VAL A 689 -8.38 5.26 -38.65
C VAL A 689 -9.24 6.44 -39.16
N PHE A 690 -8.69 7.67 -39.31
CA PHE A 690 -9.52 8.89 -39.19
C PHE A 690 -9.87 9.68 -40.46
N PHE A 691 -9.15 9.50 -41.58
CA PHE A 691 -9.26 10.41 -42.74
C PHE A 691 -10.17 9.93 -43.87
N SER A 692 -10.89 8.83 -43.70
CA SER A 692 -11.77 8.28 -44.74
C SER A 692 -13.18 8.90 -44.76
N LEU A 693 -13.49 9.80 -43.81
CA LEU A 693 -14.83 10.34 -43.60
C LEU A 693 -15.01 11.73 -44.23
N SER A 694 -16.25 12.05 -44.62
CA SER A 694 -16.56 13.36 -45.19
C SER A 694 -16.52 14.47 -44.13
N GLN A 695 -16.11 15.67 -44.54
CA GLN A 695 -16.07 16.87 -43.70
C GLN A 695 -15.14 16.76 -42.48
N THR A 696 -14.07 15.97 -42.59
CA THR A 696 -13.00 15.90 -41.61
C THR A 696 -11.73 16.54 -42.15
N GLU A 697 -10.97 17.19 -41.27
CA GLU A 697 -9.70 17.84 -41.57
C GLU A 697 -8.66 17.49 -40.50
N GLN A 698 -7.41 17.38 -40.92
CA GLN A 698 -6.28 17.19 -40.01
C GLN A 698 -5.79 18.54 -39.49
N ALA A 699 -5.45 18.57 -38.22
CA ALA A 699 -4.87 19.72 -37.55
C ALA A 699 -3.79 19.28 -36.55
N TRP A 700 -2.95 20.21 -36.11
CA TRP A 700 -1.79 19.91 -35.26
C TRP A 700 -1.67 20.87 -34.10
N ILE A 701 -1.31 20.34 -32.94
CA ILE A 701 -0.85 21.11 -31.78
C ILE A 701 0.66 20.96 -31.71
N ILE A 702 1.38 22.08 -31.77
CA ILE A 702 2.83 22.15 -31.74
C ILE A 702 3.25 22.75 -30.40
N TYR A 703 3.80 21.90 -29.54
CA TYR A 703 4.20 22.27 -28.19
C TYR A 703 5.53 23.03 -28.18
N GLU A 704 5.63 24.03 -27.29
CA GLU A 704 6.87 24.75 -26.97
C GLU A 704 7.80 23.86 -26.12
N GLY A 705 9.12 24.01 -26.29
CA GLY A 705 10.11 23.25 -25.52
C GLY A 705 10.20 21.77 -25.91
N GLY A 706 11.04 21.00 -25.22
CA GLY A 706 11.00 19.53 -25.28
C GLY A 706 9.93 19.00 -24.34
N CYS A 707 9.25 17.90 -24.65
CA CYS A 707 8.35 17.23 -23.70
C CYS A 707 9.15 16.87 -22.44
N PRO A 708 9.03 17.62 -21.34
CA PRO A 708 9.74 17.29 -20.11
C PRO A 708 9.11 15.99 -19.60
N ALA A 709 9.91 15.07 -19.07
CA ALA A 709 9.31 14.08 -18.21
C ALA A 709 8.88 14.82 -16.94
N ARG A 710 7.61 14.67 -16.53
CA ARG A 710 7.11 15.26 -15.27
C ARG A 710 7.91 14.77 -14.07
N ALA A 711 8.43 13.56 -14.18
CA ALA A 711 9.30 12.93 -13.20
C ALA A 711 10.35 12.08 -13.93
N GLY A 712 11.55 11.95 -13.36
CA GLY A 712 12.64 11.18 -13.97
C GLY A 712 13.28 11.84 -15.19
N ARG A 713 14.18 11.10 -15.86
CA ARG A 713 14.97 11.62 -16.99
C ARG A 713 14.46 11.07 -18.32
N SER A 714 13.98 11.94 -19.21
CA SER A 714 13.70 11.56 -20.60
C SER A 714 14.90 11.81 -21.50
N ARG A 715 15.20 10.85 -22.38
CA ARG A 715 16.25 11.01 -23.39
C ARG A 715 15.71 11.84 -24.55
N ARG A 716 16.37 12.97 -24.83
CA ARG A 716 16.15 13.70 -26.10
C ARG A 716 16.65 12.84 -27.26
N VAL A 717 15.80 12.62 -28.26
CA VAL A 717 16.15 11.88 -29.48
C VAL A 717 16.07 12.82 -30.68
N PHE A 718 17.05 12.70 -31.59
CA PHE A 718 17.06 13.45 -32.85
C PHE A 718 15.76 13.19 -33.62
N MET A 719 15.08 14.27 -34.05
CA MET A 719 13.77 14.21 -34.71
C MET A 719 12.67 13.49 -33.91
N GLY A 720 12.72 13.58 -32.58
CA GLY A 720 11.65 13.07 -31.72
C GLY A 720 10.31 13.78 -31.97
N SER A 721 9.24 13.01 -32.14
CA SER A 721 7.91 13.52 -32.47
C SER A 721 7.04 13.92 -31.28
N ARG A 722 7.57 13.86 -30.06
CA ARG A 722 6.80 14.11 -28.82
C ARG A 722 6.30 15.55 -28.66
N LYS A 723 6.60 16.46 -29.60
CA LYS A 723 6.19 17.87 -29.63
C LYS A 723 4.96 18.14 -30.50
N VAL A 724 4.52 17.16 -31.28
CA VAL A 724 3.40 17.32 -32.20
C VAL A 724 2.31 16.35 -31.80
N GLU A 725 1.13 16.88 -31.52
CA GLU A 725 -0.09 16.10 -31.33
C GLU A 725 -0.99 16.30 -32.54
N THR A 726 -1.56 15.20 -33.03
CA THR A 726 -2.45 15.22 -34.18
C THR A 726 -3.89 15.31 -33.70
N MET A 727 -4.63 16.23 -34.31
CA MET A 727 -6.04 16.43 -34.07
C MET A 727 -6.83 16.18 -35.36
N CYS A 728 -7.91 15.41 -35.28
CA CYS A 728 -8.89 15.27 -36.34
C CYS A 728 -10.11 16.12 -35.99
N VAL A 729 -10.50 17.02 -36.89
CA VAL A 729 -11.65 17.91 -36.71
C VAL A 729 -12.72 17.59 -37.73
N ARG A 730 -13.86 17.08 -37.26
CA ARG A 730 -15.10 16.96 -38.02
C ARG A 730 -15.92 18.24 -37.91
N MET A 731 -16.32 18.76 -39.07
CA MET A 731 -17.12 19.97 -39.19
C MET A 731 -18.60 19.62 -39.35
N PRO A 732 -19.54 20.45 -38.85
CA PRO A 732 -20.98 20.21 -39.00
C PRO A 732 -21.48 20.34 -40.44
N THR A 733 -20.69 20.99 -41.30
CA THR A 733 -21.01 21.17 -42.71
C THR A 733 -19.72 21.30 -43.52
N ALA A 734 -19.85 21.46 -44.84
CA ALA A 734 -18.71 21.71 -45.71
C ALA A 734 -17.90 22.92 -45.22
N ARG A 735 -16.58 22.78 -45.15
CA ARG A 735 -15.63 23.77 -44.64
C ARG A 735 -15.85 25.18 -45.21
N THR A 736 -16.27 25.29 -46.47
CA THR A 736 -16.56 26.57 -47.15
C THR A 736 -17.69 27.38 -46.52
N ARG A 737 -18.54 26.77 -45.68
CA ARG A 737 -19.63 27.44 -44.95
C ARG A 737 -19.23 27.83 -43.52
N ILE A 738 -18.07 27.38 -43.05
CA ILE A 738 -17.55 27.74 -41.73
C ILE A 738 -16.81 29.07 -41.85
N LYS A 739 -17.17 30.04 -41.01
CA LYS A 739 -16.57 31.37 -41.00
C LYS A 739 -15.19 31.28 -40.35
N VAL A 740 -14.17 31.70 -41.10
CA VAL A 740 -12.81 31.89 -40.60
C VAL A 740 -12.82 32.93 -39.47
N GLN A 741 -12.20 32.58 -38.34
CA GLN A 741 -12.06 33.45 -37.17
C GLN A 741 -10.61 33.91 -37.06
N GLN A 742 -10.41 35.11 -36.52
CA GLN A 742 -9.07 35.59 -36.18
C GLN A 742 -8.51 34.79 -35.00
N ARG A 743 -7.20 34.53 -35.03
CA ARG A 743 -6.48 33.87 -33.93
C ARG A 743 -5.60 34.89 -33.21
N GLU A 744 -5.69 34.90 -31.89
CA GLU A 744 -4.93 35.82 -31.02
C GLU A 744 -3.85 35.11 -30.19
N SER A 745 -4.01 33.80 -29.92
CA SER A 745 -3.08 33.00 -29.13
C SER A 745 -2.55 31.80 -29.94
N PHE A 746 -1.41 31.25 -29.52
CA PHE A 746 -0.81 30.04 -30.10
C PHE A 746 -0.52 30.14 -31.62
N CYS A 747 0.15 31.23 -31.99
CA CYS A 747 0.43 31.66 -33.37
C CYS A 747 1.92 31.83 -33.68
N THR A 748 2.80 31.18 -32.93
CA THR A 748 4.27 31.37 -33.01
C THR A 748 4.85 31.09 -34.40
N THR A 749 4.19 30.28 -35.23
CA THR A 749 4.63 29.96 -36.60
C THR A 749 3.94 30.81 -37.68
N GLY A 750 3.22 31.86 -37.29
CA GLY A 750 2.58 32.81 -38.21
C GLY A 750 1.10 32.55 -38.48
N GLU A 751 0.43 31.74 -37.66
CA GLU A 751 -1.01 31.52 -37.74
C GLU A 751 -1.78 32.79 -37.37
N SER A 752 -2.60 33.30 -38.29
CA SER A 752 -3.37 34.54 -38.06
C SER A 752 -4.87 34.29 -37.92
N THR A 753 -5.35 33.13 -38.37
CA THR A 753 -6.78 32.79 -38.40
C THR A 753 -7.00 31.29 -38.26
N THR A 754 -8.25 30.86 -38.13
CA THR A 754 -8.64 29.44 -38.20
C THR A 754 -8.59 28.85 -39.62
N PHE A 755 -8.10 29.60 -40.62
CA PHE A 755 -7.72 29.04 -41.92
C PHE A 755 -6.54 28.08 -41.78
N GLN A 756 -5.60 28.41 -40.89
CA GLN A 756 -4.45 27.57 -40.54
C GLN A 756 -4.86 26.44 -39.58
N THR A 757 -4.37 25.23 -39.83
CA THR A 757 -4.70 24.02 -39.08
C THR A 757 -3.69 23.68 -37.99
N THR A 758 -2.84 24.62 -37.60
CA THR A 758 -1.81 24.41 -36.56
C THR A 758 -2.06 25.33 -35.38
N TRP A 759 -1.85 24.89 -34.14
CA TRP A 759 -1.71 25.76 -32.97
C TRP A 759 -0.29 25.61 -32.47
N SER A 760 0.52 26.67 -32.57
CA SER A 760 1.95 26.60 -32.26
C SER A 760 2.33 27.44 -31.05
N GLY A 761 3.39 27.02 -30.36
CA GLY A 761 3.79 27.66 -29.10
C GLY A 761 2.88 27.29 -27.93
N VAL A 762 2.22 26.12 -28.01
CA VAL A 762 1.38 25.62 -26.92
C VAL A 762 2.29 25.13 -25.79
N LYS A 763 2.15 25.69 -24.59
CA LYS A 763 2.89 25.20 -23.42
C LYS A 763 2.29 23.89 -22.93
N PHE A 764 3.14 22.95 -22.53
CA PHE A 764 2.68 21.76 -21.81
C PHE A 764 1.98 22.18 -20.52
N ARG A 765 0.89 21.47 -20.16
CA ARG A 765 0.21 21.64 -18.87
C ARG A 765 1.23 21.44 -17.75
N GLN A 766 1.43 22.45 -16.91
CA GLN A 766 2.45 22.42 -15.86
C GLN A 766 2.06 21.46 -14.73
N SER A 767 3.06 20.96 -13.98
CA SER A 767 2.80 20.08 -12.83
C SER A 767 1.94 20.78 -11.75
N ALA A 768 2.14 22.08 -11.57
CA ALA A 768 1.33 22.92 -10.67
C ALA A 768 -0.14 23.06 -11.11
N GLU A 769 -0.44 22.92 -12.41
CA GLU A 769 -1.81 22.99 -12.95
C GLU A 769 -2.55 21.64 -12.85
N LEU A 770 -1.89 20.57 -12.40
CA LEU A 770 -2.48 19.23 -12.34
C LEU A 770 -3.06 18.95 -10.95
N PRO A 771 -4.38 18.69 -10.86
CA PRO A 771 -4.97 18.14 -9.64
C PRO A 771 -4.31 16.81 -9.25
N LEU A 772 -3.77 16.76 -8.04
CA LEU A 772 -3.15 15.56 -7.49
C LEU A 772 -4.21 14.63 -6.89
N ILE A 773 -3.96 13.33 -7.02
CA ILE A 773 -4.80 12.26 -6.51
C ILE A 773 -3.95 11.26 -5.73
N THR A 774 -4.49 10.77 -4.61
CA THR A 774 -3.83 9.72 -3.84
C THR A 774 -3.77 8.43 -4.66
N LYS A 775 -2.75 7.61 -4.43
CA LYS A 775 -2.61 6.30 -5.10
C LYS A 775 -3.86 5.43 -5.01
N VAL A 776 -4.50 5.39 -3.85
CA VAL A 776 -5.72 4.59 -3.61
C VAL A 776 -6.89 5.13 -4.42
N ALA A 777 -7.09 6.45 -4.40
CA ALA A 777 -8.15 7.05 -5.21
C ALA A 777 -7.89 6.84 -6.71
N LYS A 778 -6.63 6.93 -7.16
CA LYS A 778 -6.27 6.67 -8.57
C LYS A 778 -6.57 5.23 -8.99
N GLN A 779 -6.30 4.25 -8.13
CA GLN A 779 -6.70 2.85 -8.35
C GLN A 779 -8.22 2.72 -8.54
N CYS A 780 -9.01 3.38 -7.69
CA CYS A 780 -10.48 3.36 -7.80
C CYS A 780 -11.00 4.11 -9.04
N VAL A 781 -10.36 5.20 -9.45
CA VAL A 781 -10.76 6.01 -10.62
C VAL A 781 -10.44 5.31 -11.94
N LEU A 782 -9.26 4.70 -12.05
CA LEU A 782 -8.82 3.99 -13.25
C LEU A 782 -9.30 2.54 -13.31
N ASP A 783 -9.80 2.00 -12.18
CA ASP A 783 -10.20 0.60 -12.02
C ASP A 783 -9.04 -0.38 -12.30
N VAL A 784 -7.90 -0.09 -11.68
CA VAL A 784 -6.65 -0.87 -11.84
C VAL A 784 -6.16 -1.43 -10.51
N ALA A 785 -5.67 -2.68 -10.54
CA ALA A 785 -5.20 -3.36 -9.33
C ALA A 785 -3.95 -2.71 -8.71
N VAL A 786 -3.06 -2.19 -9.55
CA VAL A 786 -1.78 -1.60 -9.13
C VAL A 786 -1.55 -0.30 -9.88
N VAL A 787 -1.20 0.75 -9.13
CA VAL A 787 -0.67 2.00 -9.65
C VAL A 787 0.81 2.07 -9.28
N PRO A 788 1.73 2.34 -10.23
CA PRO A 788 3.15 2.50 -9.93
C PRO A 788 3.41 3.57 -8.87
N GLU A 789 4.44 3.40 -8.05
CA GLU A 789 4.88 4.47 -7.14
C GLU A 789 5.47 5.63 -7.94
N PRO A 790 5.22 6.89 -7.55
CA PRO A 790 5.85 8.02 -8.21
C PRO A 790 7.37 7.99 -7.95
N PRO A 791 8.20 8.50 -8.87
CA PRO A 791 9.63 8.66 -8.66
C PRO A 791 9.98 9.48 -7.41
N GLU A 792 11.20 9.28 -6.89
CA GLU A 792 11.69 9.97 -5.69
C GLU A 792 11.71 11.50 -5.88
N ASP A 793 12.15 11.97 -7.05
CA ASP A 793 12.21 13.40 -7.40
C ASP A 793 10.82 14.06 -7.47
N TRP A 794 9.80 13.31 -7.90
CA TRP A 794 8.42 13.77 -7.82
C TRP A 794 7.94 13.80 -6.36
N THR A 795 8.22 12.73 -5.62
CA THR A 795 7.77 12.57 -4.23
C THR A 795 8.33 13.66 -3.31
N ASP A 796 9.57 14.09 -3.56
CA ASP A 796 10.22 15.17 -2.82
C ASP A 796 9.55 16.54 -3.07
N LYS A 797 9.06 16.77 -4.29
CA LYS A 797 8.44 18.06 -4.69
C LYS A 797 6.95 18.15 -4.37
N HIS A 798 6.21 17.08 -4.66
CA HIS A 798 4.74 17.08 -4.64
C HIS A 798 4.14 16.12 -3.60
N GLY A 799 4.98 15.41 -2.83
CA GLY A 799 4.53 14.39 -1.90
C GLY A 799 4.12 13.08 -2.60
N PRO A 800 3.41 12.19 -1.89
CA PRO A 800 3.04 10.86 -2.41
C PRO A 800 1.91 10.90 -3.44
N ASP A 801 1.26 12.04 -3.62
CA ASP A 801 0.14 12.20 -4.55
C ASP A 801 0.65 12.44 -5.98
N MET A 802 -0.15 12.06 -6.96
CA MET A 802 0.26 12.01 -8.37
C MET A 802 -0.87 12.48 -9.28
N PRO A 803 -0.61 12.90 -10.53
CA PRO A 803 -1.69 13.20 -11.47
C PRO A 803 -2.48 11.94 -11.84
N ILE A 804 -3.74 12.10 -12.27
CA ILE A 804 -4.52 10.99 -12.83
C ILE A 804 -3.92 10.45 -14.14
N TYR A 805 -3.41 11.34 -15.01
CA TYR A 805 -2.73 10.98 -16.26
C TYR A 805 -1.40 11.72 -16.35
N TRP A 806 -0.28 10.99 -16.30
CA TRP A 806 1.05 11.60 -16.39
C TRP A 806 1.33 12.30 -17.72
N GLN A 807 0.69 11.84 -18.80
CA GLN A 807 0.90 12.36 -20.16
C GLN A 807 -0.09 13.44 -20.58
N GLU A 808 -0.98 13.89 -19.67
CA GLU A 808 -1.91 14.96 -19.96
C GLU A 808 -1.16 16.24 -20.33
N SER A 809 -1.43 16.77 -21.52
CA SER A 809 -0.53 17.72 -22.18
C SER A 809 -1.13 19.11 -22.39
N LYS A 810 -2.44 19.18 -22.60
CA LYS A 810 -3.17 20.40 -23.01
C LYS A 810 -3.53 21.25 -21.81
N SER A 811 -3.10 22.52 -21.80
CA SER A 811 -3.36 23.45 -20.71
C SER A 811 -4.78 24.05 -20.77
N ILE A 812 -5.22 24.63 -19.65
CA ILE A 812 -6.49 25.37 -19.56
C ILE A 812 -6.50 26.54 -20.56
N ALA A 813 -5.35 27.21 -20.73
CA ALA A 813 -5.19 28.32 -21.67
C ALA A 813 -5.40 27.89 -23.14
N PHE A 814 -4.86 26.73 -23.53
CA PHE A 814 -5.10 26.17 -24.86
C PHE A 814 -6.59 25.92 -25.10
N TRP A 815 -7.25 25.21 -24.19
CA TRP A 815 -8.68 24.91 -24.32
C TRP A 815 -9.54 26.16 -24.35
N THR A 816 -9.17 27.19 -23.58
CA THR A 816 -9.86 28.49 -23.58
C THR A 816 -9.79 29.16 -24.95
N SER A 817 -8.60 29.23 -25.57
CA SER A 817 -8.45 29.79 -26.93
C SER A 817 -9.21 28.96 -27.96
N PHE A 818 -9.12 27.63 -27.86
CA PHE A 818 -9.79 26.72 -28.79
C PHE A 818 -11.32 26.88 -28.74
N ILE A 819 -11.90 26.95 -27.54
CA ILE A 819 -13.34 27.20 -27.33
C ILE A 819 -13.78 28.50 -28.00
N ASP A 820 -13.00 29.58 -27.84
CA ASP A 820 -13.33 30.91 -28.37
C ASP A 820 -13.24 31.01 -29.88
N GLU A 821 -12.18 30.41 -30.45
CA GLU A 821 -11.94 30.32 -31.88
C GLU A 821 -13.06 29.51 -32.56
N MET A 822 -13.52 28.45 -31.91
CA MET A 822 -14.54 27.55 -32.45
C MET A 822 -15.97 27.97 -32.06
N LYS A 823 -16.16 29.05 -31.29
CA LYS A 823 -17.46 29.53 -30.80
C LYS A 823 -18.28 28.44 -30.10
N VAL A 824 -17.61 27.63 -29.28
CA VAL A 824 -18.23 26.53 -28.55
C VAL A 824 -19.07 27.06 -27.40
N HIS A 825 -20.25 26.48 -27.19
CA HIS A 825 -21.21 26.84 -26.14
C HIS A 825 -21.81 25.63 -25.40
N ALA A 826 -21.54 24.41 -25.90
CA ALA A 826 -21.82 23.16 -25.19
C ALA A 826 -20.72 22.13 -25.49
N ILE A 827 -20.33 21.33 -24.51
CA ILE A 827 -19.24 20.35 -24.62
C ILE A 827 -19.68 19.00 -24.10
N MET A 828 -19.52 17.96 -24.92
CA MET A 828 -19.51 16.57 -24.53
C MET A 828 -18.05 16.09 -24.53
N ASP A 829 -17.49 15.87 -23.36
CA ASP A 829 -16.13 15.37 -23.20
C ASP A 829 -16.16 13.86 -22.90
N LEU A 830 -15.64 13.07 -23.83
CA LEU A 830 -15.57 11.60 -23.71
C LEU A 830 -14.35 11.13 -22.90
N SER A 831 -13.43 12.03 -22.61
CA SER A 831 -12.16 11.76 -21.94
C SER A 831 -11.78 12.92 -21.00
N PRO A 832 -12.55 13.17 -19.93
CA PRO A 832 -12.48 14.40 -19.15
C PRO A 832 -11.15 14.65 -18.42
N GLY A 833 -10.21 13.70 -18.44
CA GLY A 833 -8.86 13.85 -17.90
C GLY A 833 -8.85 14.28 -16.44
N SER A 834 -7.97 15.23 -16.11
CA SER A 834 -8.01 15.96 -14.84
C SER A 834 -8.82 17.26 -14.87
N GLY A 835 -9.61 17.50 -15.93
CA GLY A 835 -10.55 18.61 -15.99
C GLY A 835 -10.05 19.93 -16.59
N ALA A 836 -8.95 19.96 -17.36
CA ALA A 836 -8.53 21.21 -18.02
C ALA A 836 -9.61 21.81 -18.94
N LEU A 837 -10.27 20.97 -19.75
CA LEU A 837 -11.34 21.43 -20.63
C LEU A 837 -12.58 21.84 -19.84
N LEU A 838 -12.90 21.10 -18.77
CA LEU A 838 -13.94 21.44 -17.80
C LEU A 838 -13.72 22.85 -17.23
N GLU A 839 -12.52 23.15 -16.73
CA GLU A 839 -12.20 24.45 -16.14
C GLU A 839 -12.24 25.58 -17.17
N ALA A 840 -11.73 25.33 -18.39
CA ALA A 840 -11.84 26.27 -19.49
C ALA A 840 -13.31 26.59 -19.83
N ALA A 841 -14.15 25.56 -19.92
CA ALA A 841 -15.59 25.72 -20.18
C ALA A 841 -16.29 26.47 -19.04
N LEU A 842 -15.99 26.11 -17.79
CA LEU A 842 -16.55 26.74 -16.60
C LEU A 842 -16.17 28.23 -16.53
N SER A 843 -14.92 28.58 -16.84
CA SER A 843 -14.46 29.98 -16.88
C SER A 843 -15.25 30.85 -17.87
N ARG A 844 -15.79 30.24 -18.93
CA ARG A 844 -16.61 30.89 -19.96
C ARG A 844 -18.12 30.72 -19.77
N GLY A 845 -18.56 30.06 -18.71
CA GLY A 845 -19.98 29.77 -18.47
C GLY A 845 -20.61 28.84 -19.52
N ILE A 846 -19.80 27.98 -20.14
CA ILE A 846 -20.20 27.09 -21.23
C ILE A 846 -20.69 25.76 -20.69
N LEU A 847 -21.80 25.24 -21.23
CA LEU A 847 -22.34 23.95 -20.82
C LEU A 847 -21.31 22.85 -21.04
N TYR A 848 -21.06 22.03 -20.02
CA TYR A 848 -20.08 20.95 -20.07
C TYR A 848 -20.67 19.67 -19.52
N TYR A 849 -20.43 18.56 -20.19
CA TYR A 849 -20.75 17.22 -19.72
C TYR A 849 -19.56 16.29 -19.90
N GLY A 850 -19.04 15.75 -18.80
CA GLY A 850 -17.92 14.80 -18.80
C GLY A 850 -18.38 13.35 -18.62
N LEU A 851 -18.04 12.48 -19.57
CA LEU A 851 -18.25 11.04 -19.47
C LEU A 851 -17.15 10.41 -18.62
N CYS A 852 -17.49 10.10 -17.38
CA CYS A 852 -16.61 9.51 -16.38
C CYS A 852 -16.53 7.99 -16.54
N ARG A 853 -15.40 7.42 -16.12
CA ARG A 853 -15.14 5.96 -16.18
C ARG A 853 -16.06 5.18 -15.27
N ASN A 854 -16.21 5.67 -14.05
CA ASN A 854 -16.97 5.06 -12.98
C ASN A 854 -17.38 6.14 -11.97
N ARG A 855 -18.07 5.73 -10.91
CA ARG A 855 -18.53 6.63 -9.84
C ARG A 855 -17.38 7.35 -9.13
N SER A 856 -16.25 6.67 -8.92
CA SER A 856 -15.07 7.26 -8.26
C SER A 856 -14.48 8.40 -9.11
N HIS A 857 -14.37 8.20 -10.42
CA HIS A 857 -13.94 9.23 -11.37
C HIS A 857 -14.89 10.43 -11.33
N MET A 858 -16.20 10.19 -11.37
CA MET A 858 -17.21 11.24 -11.30
C MET A 858 -17.10 12.07 -10.01
N ASN A 859 -17.00 11.42 -8.85
CA ASN A 859 -16.90 12.12 -7.55
C ASN A 859 -15.61 12.96 -7.47
N TRP A 860 -14.50 12.47 -8.01
CA TRP A 860 -13.24 13.20 -8.02
C TRP A 860 -13.31 14.45 -8.91
N LEU A 861 -13.82 14.33 -10.14
CA LEU A 861 -14.02 15.47 -11.04
C LEU A 861 -15.05 16.48 -10.50
N GLN A 862 -16.09 16.02 -9.81
CA GLN A 862 -17.03 16.92 -9.13
C GLN A 862 -16.34 17.78 -8.08
N GLY A 863 -15.40 17.21 -7.31
CA GLY A 863 -14.58 17.95 -6.35
C GLY A 863 -13.71 19.02 -7.01
N ILE A 864 -13.09 18.71 -8.15
CA ILE A 864 -12.31 19.67 -8.95
C ILE A 864 -13.23 20.78 -9.47
N ALA A 865 -14.38 20.42 -10.04
CA ALA A 865 -15.37 21.39 -10.54
C ALA A 865 -15.88 22.32 -9.43
N ASP A 866 -16.15 21.79 -8.24
CA ASP A 866 -16.64 22.57 -7.11
C ASP A 866 -15.60 23.58 -6.62
N ARG A 867 -14.32 23.20 -6.55
CA ARG A 867 -13.21 24.12 -6.23
C ARG A 867 -13.04 25.20 -7.28
N ALA A 868 -13.00 24.83 -8.57
CA ALA A 868 -12.89 25.80 -9.66
C ALA A 868 -14.07 26.79 -9.66
N THR A 869 -15.29 26.31 -9.42
CA THR A 869 -16.49 27.15 -9.29
C THR A 869 -16.37 28.11 -8.11
N CYS A 870 -15.88 27.63 -6.96
CA CYS A 870 -15.65 28.45 -5.77
C CYS A 870 -14.71 29.63 -6.07
N GLY A 871 -13.57 29.38 -6.71
CA GLY A 871 -12.62 30.43 -7.09
C GLY A 871 -13.16 31.42 -8.13
N LEU A 872 -13.90 30.92 -9.13
CA LEU A 872 -14.53 31.78 -10.13
C LEU A 872 -15.58 32.71 -9.50
N ILE A 873 -16.48 32.20 -8.65
CA ILE A 873 -17.48 33.06 -7.98
C ILE A 873 -16.78 34.16 -7.16
N ALA A 874 -15.68 33.83 -6.47
CA ALA A 874 -14.94 34.79 -5.65
C ALA A 874 -14.18 35.86 -6.46
N THR A 875 -13.92 35.62 -7.75
CA THR A 875 -13.11 36.49 -8.62
C THR A 875 -13.99 37.49 -9.36
N GLU A 876 -13.76 38.78 -9.12
CA GLU A 876 -14.50 39.85 -9.78
C GLU A 876 -14.22 39.85 -11.30
N GLY A 877 -15.28 40.01 -12.10
CA GLY A 877 -15.20 39.95 -13.56
C GLY A 877 -15.24 38.54 -14.15
N SER A 878 -15.31 37.48 -13.33
CA SER A 878 -15.54 36.13 -13.83
C SER A 878 -16.97 35.93 -14.33
N SER A 879 -17.18 34.91 -15.16
CA SER A 879 -18.51 34.53 -15.67
C SER A 879 -19.50 34.07 -14.59
N LEU A 880 -18.99 33.66 -13.41
CA LEU A 880 -19.80 33.17 -12.29
C LEU A 880 -19.80 34.13 -11.09
N HIS A 881 -19.24 35.32 -11.24
CA HIS A 881 -19.13 36.26 -10.14
C HIS A 881 -20.52 36.68 -9.63
N SER A 882 -20.73 36.56 -8.33
CA SER A 882 -21.91 37.03 -7.62
C SER A 882 -21.43 37.80 -6.40
N SER A 883 -21.72 39.10 -6.31
CA SER A 883 -21.21 39.97 -5.24
C SER A 883 -21.52 39.41 -3.84
N ASP A 884 -22.74 38.90 -3.68
CA ASP A 884 -23.26 38.42 -2.41
C ASP A 884 -22.58 37.09 -2.02
N LEU A 885 -22.53 36.14 -2.95
CA LEU A 885 -21.93 34.83 -2.72
C LEU A 885 -20.39 34.90 -2.64
N ALA A 886 -19.77 35.83 -3.38
CA ALA A 886 -18.33 36.06 -3.33
C ALA A 886 -17.85 36.54 -1.97
N SER A 887 -18.63 37.40 -1.30
CA SER A 887 -18.36 37.84 0.08
C SER A 887 -18.38 36.65 1.04
N ASP A 888 -19.40 35.80 0.93
CA ASP A 888 -19.54 34.60 1.77
C ASP A 888 -18.41 33.59 1.49
N ILE A 889 -18.04 33.36 0.23
CA ILE A 889 -16.94 32.47 -0.13
C ILE A 889 -15.61 32.96 0.44
N LYS A 890 -15.28 34.25 0.28
CA LYS A 890 -14.04 34.83 0.81
C LYS A 890 -13.95 34.70 2.34
N LYS A 891 -15.10 34.72 3.02
CA LYS A 891 -15.21 34.55 4.46
C LYS A 891 -15.08 33.09 4.91
N HIS A 892 -15.72 32.15 4.19
CA HIS A 892 -15.89 30.76 4.66
C HIS A 892 -14.95 29.74 4.01
N PHE A 893 -14.31 30.09 2.88
CA PHE A 893 -13.39 29.22 2.12
C PHE A 893 -12.05 29.89 1.77
N PRO A 894 -11.39 30.62 2.70
CA PRO A 894 -10.08 31.20 2.41
C PRO A 894 -9.02 30.12 2.14
N ASP A 895 -9.16 28.94 2.73
CA ASP A 895 -8.33 27.76 2.50
C ASP A 895 -8.38 27.31 1.03
N VAL A 896 -9.58 27.15 0.48
CA VAL A 896 -9.78 26.73 -0.92
C VAL A 896 -9.22 27.79 -1.88
N LEU A 897 -9.43 29.08 -1.60
CA LEU A 897 -8.91 30.17 -2.43
C LEU A 897 -7.37 30.27 -2.38
N LEU A 898 -6.75 29.98 -1.23
CA LEU A 898 -5.30 29.96 -1.10
C LEU A 898 -4.68 28.79 -1.88
N GLU A 899 -5.31 27.62 -1.88
CA GLU A 899 -4.87 26.46 -2.68
C GLU A 899 -4.97 26.70 -4.20
N MET A 900 -5.85 27.61 -4.63
CA MET A 900 -6.02 27.96 -6.04
C MET A 900 -5.02 29.01 -6.53
N ASN A 901 -4.33 29.72 -5.62
CA ASN A 901 -3.25 30.61 -6.02
C ASN A 901 -2.02 29.76 -6.32
N PRO A 902 -1.44 29.84 -7.54
CA PRO A 902 -0.18 29.16 -7.82
C PRO A 902 0.85 29.67 -6.80
N ALA A 903 1.47 28.76 -6.06
CA ALA A 903 2.62 29.10 -5.23
C ALA A 903 3.65 29.74 -6.15
N ASP A 904 4.18 30.92 -5.79
CA ASP A 904 5.26 31.58 -6.53
C ASP A 904 6.34 30.53 -6.86
N ASP A 905 6.52 30.27 -8.17
CA ASP A 905 7.21 29.10 -8.69
C ASP A 905 8.64 28.96 -8.13
N VAL A 906 8.98 27.72 -7.73
CA VAL A 906 10.30 27.20 -8.09
C VAL A 906 10.21 27.00 -9.60
N GLU A 907 10.83 27.87 -10.39
CA GLU A 907 10.93 27.70 -11.85
C GLU A 907 11.23 26.21 -12.12
N GLU A 908 10.31 25.50 -12.78
CA GLU A 908 10.65 24.23 -13.40
C GLU A 908 11.65 24.58 -14.50
N ASP A 909 12.92 24.66 -14.09
CA ASP A 909 14.04 25.06 -14.91
C ASP A 909 13.93 24.22 -16.19
N PRO A 910 13.63 24.83 -17.35
CA PRO A 910 13.64 24.08 -18.59
C PRO A 910 15.07 23.60 -18.69
N TRP A 911 15.31 22.32 -18.40
CA TRP A 911 16.64 21.74 -18.45
C TRP A 911 17.05 21.71 -19.93
N GLU A 912 17.46 22.86 -20.44
CA GLU A 912 18.33 23.04 -21.57
C GLU A 912 19.72 22.72 -21.02
N PRO A 913 20.34 21.60 -21.42
CA PRO A 913 21.77 21.50 -21.18
C PRO A 913 22.41 22.72 -21.84
N GLU A 914 23.33 23.37 -21.13
CA GLU A 914 24.30 24.25 -21.76
C GLU A 914 24.78 23.56 -23.04
N LEU A 915 24.68 24.25 -24.17
CA LEU A 915 25.35 23.81 -25.38
C LEU A 915 26.84 23.77 -25.05
N GLU A 916 27.35 22.62 -24.62
CA GLU A 916 28.77 22.35 -24.60
C GLU A 916 29.23 22.48 -26.06
N ALA A 917 29.83 23.63 -26.35
CA ALA A 917 30.48 23.97 -27.60
C ALA A 917 31.80 23.20 -27.75
#